data_AF-A0A2N1TJK7-F1
#
_entry.id   AF-A0A2N1TJK7-F1
#
_cell.length_a   1.000
_cell.length_b   1.000
_cell.length_c   1.000
_cell.angle_alpha   90.00
_cell.angle_beta   90.00
_cell.angle_gamma   90.00
#
_symmetry.space_group_name_H-M   'P 1'
#
loop_
_entity.id
_entity.type
_entity.pdbx_description
1 polymer ?
#
loop_
_entity_poly.entity_id
_entity_poly.type
_entity_poly.pdbx_seq_one_letter_code
_entity_poly.pdbx_strand_id
1 'polypeptide(L)'
;MDLQKIELFSSLNSSEISQVNSIARRIHLTRGEAVFNEGDYEKNIYIVETGQVEIFKRTPLSGEQSISVMKNGDYFGEMAFFEKAATRSASARTLQTTSLIVIEGPDFEKLIHNYPSISLKLLATLSQRLRDTTRQVVTGSGPVITGQKKECQLITVASAKDGYGKTTFATSLCRILSLELNKKVLFLDLDLYFGGGTHLLGVHSPRSIVDITNKFRADEQKFNLLGESIRLSENLFTIPAPRSFLEAEQIHATDIIKLLKEAKKYYDYVVTDTGSIFDENLYTVLDTSDFVFFIINFASLSTITDNVRFFHGISKLSYPRERLILLGNNIGSDFSTSKTSRVFPYPVIGGLPKIADFEPQFGKPAYDVNPTSPYCEVLRLLVRNVLKEVNLKKPQTKGGIFSMLFGERDPEQVINLQLSQLHPPDGSSFSPIINPRDVRSQVKYVRYNLLFGYIEEAKSNLLSFMEYSQTSAPLCELLGEIFLIEEKLSEALEAFQKAVSLDDQQHVAMGYLSFLSGSKESFDRAISAVEAKIAANPNHLDLINDYGKILMINEHYEEAAIQFKKALKSNPNYLEAKINLAISLSKIGKSEDAIEMLIGVENKNPRLFFTLGEIFYQSGRLYLAYKAYNKASILYPAYPGLRPRLFELAGYLRKLDTVIDLHEKFVNTSPKFPDLHTKLANFYHLAGKSELAITQFKKALAINPNYKEAKIKLESLQKDSIWRLAKQHLEDATDVNAATRALKAVVNFISGDEKVHFPAEAVLHIKNVGSSKTIQKAINAAQLESGTAELDLSPLGLLASQDILLFQIAEAKTGNIIRFAPHYLEKEEILTGRCVVDLDFDLNQETDGLVEHLTKYFLVRLESKKHSALIATNGSTGYKAMLRNETNGLETTGYINPENDAQINFVLNASGKSSMAAVNPGDRLNIKIVDAKKDVAFATDFTIAKADVLNFCKTVVAQENGKTKEAS
;
A
#
# COMPACT_ATOMS: atom_id res chain seq x y z
N MET A 1 -48.45 9.00 15.51
CA MET A 1 -47.20 8.71 16.23
C MET A 1 -46.24 9.90 16.11
N ASP A 2 -45.43 10.18 17.12
CA ASP A 2 -44.37 11.19 17.03
C ASP A 2 -43.10 10.54 16.46
N LEU A 3 -42.72 10.90 15.23
CA LEU A 3 -41.57 10.32 14.54
C LEU A 3 -40.25 10.60 15.28
N GLN A 4 -40.16 11.65 16.08
CA GLN A 4 -38.96 11.97 16.84
C GLN A 4 -38.66 10.92 17.94
N LYS A 5 -39.67 10.14 18.34
CA LYS A 5 -39.50 9.03 19.29
C LYS A 5 -39.00 7.73 18.64
N ILE A 6 -38.95 7.67 17.32
CA ILE A 6 -38.38 6.54 16.59
C ILE A 6 -36.87 6.69 16.63
N GLU A 7 -36.17 5.63 17.05
CA GLU A 7 -34.71 5.63 17.21
C GLU A 7 -33.99 6.19 15.98
N LEU A 8 -34.43 5.78 14.77
CA LEU A 8 -33.88 6.26 13.49
C LEU A 8 -33.86 7.79 13.38
N PHE A 9 -34.91 8.47 13.84
CA PHE A 9 -35.09 9.92 13.69
C PHE A 9 -34.83 10.71 14.98
N SER A 10 -34.36 10.05 16.04
CA SER A 10 -34.18 10.64 17.38
C SER A 10 -33.22 11.83 17.42
N SER A 11 -32.25 11.88 16.50
CA SER A 11 -31.25 12.94 16.38
C SER A 11 -31.72 14.16 15.55
N LEU A 12 -32.91 14.10 14.94
CA LEU A 12 -33.46 15.18 14.12
C LEU A 12 -34.18 16.24 14.98
N ASN A 13 -34.06 17.50 14.57
CA ASN A 13 -34.79 18.60 15.20
C ASN A 13 -36.24 18.70 14.68
N SER A 14 -37.07 19.53 15.32
CA SER A 14 -38.51 19.62 14.99
C SER A 14 -38.79 20.07 13.55
N SER A 15 -37.93 20.89 12.95
CA SER A 15 -38.07 21.32 11.55
C SER A 15 -37.75 20.18 10.58
N GLU A 16 -36.67 19.45 10.84
CA GLU A 16 -36.25 18.26 10.07
C GLU A 16 -37.30 17.13 10.18
N ILE A 17 -37.85 16.90 11.37
CA ILE A 17 -38.96 15.96 11.58
C ILE A 17 -40.20 16.37 10.79
N SER A 18 -40.49 17.66 10.64
CA SER A 18 -41.59 18.10 9.79
C SER A 18 -41.35 17.77 8.31
N GLN A 19 -40.10 17.82 7.84
CA GLN A 19 -39.75 17.40 6.47
C GLN A 19 -39.95 15.90 6.29
N VAL A 20 -39.53 15.08 7.25
CA VAL A 20 -39.75 13.62 7.19
C VAL A 20 -41.24 13.27 7.24
N ASN A 21 -42.03 13.96 8.06
CA ASN A 21 -43.48 13.77 8.10
C ASN A 21 -44.17 14.11 6.77
N SER A 22 -43.62 15.05 5.99
CA SER A 22 -44.22 15.45 4.70
C SER A 22 -44.20 14.35 3.65
N ILE A 23 -43.28 13.39 3.76
CA ILE A 23 -43.13 12.25 2.85
C ILE A 23 -43.62 10.92 3.45
N ALA A 24 -44.10 10.94 4.70
CA ALA A 24 -44.56 9.75 5.42
C ALA A 24 -46.06 9.49 5.15
N ARG A 25 -46.40 8.27 4.74
CA ARG A 25 -47.78 7.84 4.46
C ARG A 25 -48.21 6.72 5.40
N ARG A 26 -49.49 6.63 5.75
CA ARG A 26 -50.01 5.53 6.58
C ARG A 26 -50.69 4.47 5.73
N ILE A 27 -50.37 3.21 5.98
CA ILE A 27 -51.06 2.05 5.42
C ILE A 27 -51.61 1.17 6.53
N HIS A 28 -52.71 0.48 6.25
CA HIS A 28 -53.35 -0.44 7.19
C HIS A 28 -53.45 -1.80 6.52
N LEU A 29 -52.89 -2.82 7.18
CA LEU A 29 -52.82 -4.18 6.68
C LEU A 29 -53.53 -5.13 7.63
N THR A 30 -54.29 -6.08 7.09
CA THR A 30 -54.98 -7.10 7.90
C THR A 30 -54.04 -8.25 8.25
N ARG A 31 -54.43 -9.14 9.17
CA ARG A 31 -53.59 -10.25 9.63
C ARG A 31 -53.21 -11.19 8.47
N GLY A 32 -51.91 -11.46 8.32
CA GLY A 32 -51.37 -12.41 7.33
C GLY A 32 -51.05 -11.79 5.97
N GLU A 33 -51.32 -10.50 5.78
CA GLU A 33 -50.92 -9.78 4.56
C GLU A 33 -49.40 -9.61 4.50
N ALA A 34 -48.84 -9.80 3.31
CA ALA A 34 -47.44 -9.54 3.04
C ALA A 34 -47.19 -8.02 2.96
N VAL A 35 -46.17 -7.56 3.67
CA VAL A 35 -45.67 -6.17 3.57
C VAL A 35 -44.74 -6.04 2.37
N PHE A 36 -43.87 -7.04 2.17
CA PHE A 36 -43.04 -7.27 0.97
C PHE A 36 -42.47 -8.69 1.01
N ASN A 37 -41.97 -9.19 -0.11
CA ASN A 37 -41.33 -10.48 -0.24
C ASN A 37 -39.82 -10.36 -0.47
N GLU A 38 -39.07 -11.38 -0.04
CA GLU A 38 -37.68 -11.57 -0.40
C GLU A 38 -37.51 -11.52 -1.92
N GLY A 39 -36.56 -10.72 -2.40
CA GLY A 39 -36.34 -10.50 -3.83
C GLY A 39 -37.06 -9.28 -4.41
N ASP A 40 -38.00 -8.64 -3.69
CA ASP A 40 -38.67 -7.44 -4.19
C ASP A 40 -37.69 -6.26 -4.35
N TYR A 41 -37.92 -5.43 -5.38
CA TYR A 41 -37.09 -4.26 -5.71
C TYR A 41 -37.53 -2.97 -5.02
N GLU A 42 -38.68 -2.98 -4.33
CA GLU A 42 -39.24 -1.79 -3.69
C GLU A 42 -38.42 -1.36 -2.47
N LYS A 43 -37.98 -0.09 -2.42
CA LYS A 43 -37.05 0.46 -1.40
C LYS A 43 -37.73 1.32 -0.34
N ASN A 44 -38.87 0.87 0.17
CA ASN A 44 -39.62 1.59 1.19
C ASN A 44 -39.08 1.31 2.61
N ILE A 45 -39.14 2.31 3.48
CA ILE A 45 -38.89 2.17 4.92
C ILE A 45 -40.25 2.09 5.63
N TYR A 46 -40.41 1.12 6.51
CA TYR A 46 -41.64 0.88 7.27
C TYR A 46 -41.40 1.12 8.75
N ILE A 47 -42.37 1.72 9.43
CA ILE A 47 -42.38 1.95 10.87
C ILE A 47 -43.70 1.42 11.41
N VAL A 48 -43.66 0.60 12.46
CA VAL A 48 -44.86 0.03 13.07
C VAL A 48 -45.50 1.07 13.99
N GLU A 49 -46.62 1.65 13.56
CA GLU A 49 -47.40 2.57 14.38
C GLU A 49 -48.25 1.80 15.40
N THR A 50 -48.96 0.76 14.94
CA THR A 50 -49.67 -0.19 15.79
C THR A 50 -49.66 -1.58 15.14
N GLY A 51 -49.52 -2.65 15.92
CA GLY A 51 -49.59 -4.03 15.42
C GLY A 51 -48.26 -4.76 15.52
N GLN A 52 -48.08 -5.82 14.72
CA GLN A 52 -46.84 -6.62 14.71
C GLN A 52 -46.55 -7.16 13.31
N VAL A 53 -45.27 -7.09 12.91
CA VAL A 53 -44.77 -7.60 11.63
C VAL A 53 -43.68 -8.63 11.88
N GLU A 54 -43.82 -9.81 11.28
CA GLU A 54 -42.79 -10.85 11.28
C GLU A 54 -41.89 -10.70 10.05
N ILE A 55 -40.58 -10.67 10.28
CA ILE A 55 -39.55 -10.80 9.24
C ILE A 55 -39.07 -12.24 9.22
N PHE A 56 -39.14 -12.89 8.05
CA PHE A 56 -38.80 -14.31 7.91
C PHE A 56 -38.10 -14.60 6.58
N LYS A 57 -37.30 -15.67 6.55
CA LYS A 57 -36.60 -16.14 5.36
C LYS A 57 -37.00 -17.57 5.04
N ARG A 58 -37.14 -17.89 3.74
CA ARG A 58 -37.39 -19.27 3.29
C ARG A 58 -36.09 -19.91 2.88
N THR A 59 -35.78 -21.06 3.48
CA THR A 59 -34.59 -21.84 3.15
C THR A 59 -34.99 -23.22 2.61
N PRO A 60 -34.32 -23.75 1.57
CA PRO A 60 -34.69 -25.04 0.97
C PRO A 60 -34.65 -26.23 1.94
N LEU A 61 -33.86 -26.14 3.02
CA LEU A 61 -33.59 -27.23 3.96
C LEU A 61 -34.36 -27.11 5.30
N SER A 62 -34.73 -25.90 5.73
CA SER A 62 -35.33 -25.64 7.07
C SER A 62 -36.71 -24.97 7.04
N GLY A 63 -37.29 -24.71 5.86
CA GLY A 63 -38.60 -24.07 5.75
C GLY A 63 -38.57 -22.56 6.02
N GLU A 64 -39.68 -22.02 6.55
CA GLU A 64 -39.76 -20.61 6.99
C GLU A 64 -39.07 -20.42 8.34
N GLN A 65 -38.00 -19.62 8.36
CA GLN A 65 -37.30 -19.24 9.58
C GLN A 65 -37.63 -17.79 9.95
N SER A 66 -38.22 -17.59 11.12
CA SER A 66 -38.46 -16.26 11.68
C SER A 66 -37.14 -15.61 12.12
N ILE A 67 -36.84 -14.43 11.57
CA ILE A 67 -35.63 -13.65 11.90
C ILE A 67 -35.92 -12.76 13.12
N SER A 68 -37.06 -12.07 13.10
CA SER A 68 -37.42 -11.07 14.10
C SER A 68 -38.89 -10.67 13.98
N VAL A 69 -39.49 -10.22 15.10
CA VAL A 69 -40.85 -9.66 15.13
C VAL A 69 -40.77 -8.19 15.53
N MET A 70 -41.20 -7.31 14.63
CA MET A 70 -41.27 -5.86 14.81
C MET A 70 -42.57 -5.48 15.54
N LYS A 71 -42.44 -4.63 16.56
CA LYS A 71 -43.52 -4.13 17.42
C LYS A 71 -43.65 -2.62 17.28
N ASN A 72 -44.67 -2.03 17.92
CA ASN A 72 -44.91 -0.60 17.91
C ASN A 72 -43.64 0.20 18.26
N GLY A 73 -43.20 1.10 17.38
CA GLY A 73 -41.95 1.85 17.54
C GLY A 73 -40.78 1.35 16.70
N ASP A 74 -40.83 0.08 16.28
CA ASP A 74 -39.77 -0.51 15.46
C ASP A 74 -39.91 -0.07 14.00
N TYR A 75 -38.76 0.02 13.33
CA TYR A 75 -38.67 0.28 11.89
C TYR A 75 -37.90 -0.84 11.19
N PHE A 76 -38.21 -1.06 9.91
CA PHE A 76 -37.59 -2.10 9.11
C PHE A 76 -37.63 -1.76 7.61
N GLY A 77 -36.76 -2.41 6.84
CA GLY A 77 -36.68 -2.26 5.39
C GLY A 77 -35.73 -1.18 4.91
N GLU A 78 -35.00 -0.54 5.81
CA GLU A 78 -33.99 0.49 5.57
C GLU A 78 -32.76 -0.02 4.80
N MET A 79 -32.42 -1.31 4.93
CA MET A 79 -31.20 -1.88 4.33
C MET A 79 -31.17 -1.79 2.79
N ALA A 80 -32.33 -1.91 2.14
CA ALA A 80 -32.45 -1.83 0.68
C ALA A 80 -32.07 -0.45 0.11
N PHE A 81 -31.96 0.57 0.97
CA PHE A 81 -31.61 1.93 0.59
C PHE A 81 -30.09 2.15 0.47
N PHE A 82 -29.29 1.48 1.31
CA PHE A 82 -27.84 1.68 1.38
C PHE A 82 -27.05 0.87 0.34
N GLU A 83 -27.67 -0.16 -0.23
CA GLU A 83 -27.07 -1.00 -1.26
C GLU A 83 -27.65 -0.66 -2.64
N LYS A 84 -26.80 -0.17 -3.56
CA LYS A 84 -27.21 0.28 -4.91
C LYS A 84 -27.89 -0.81 -5.75
N ALA A 85 -27.68 -2.09 -5.43
CA ALA A 85 -28.18 -3.25 -6.19
C ALA A 85 -29.02 -4.26 -5.35
N ALA A 86 -29.43 -3.91 -4.13
CA ALA A 86 -30.10 -4.87 -3.24
C ALA A 86 -31.59 -5.02 -3.52
N THR A 87 -32.03 -6.28 -3.64
CA THR A 87 -33.42 -6.71 -3.43
C THR A 87 -33.68 -6.94 -1.93
N ARG A 88 -34.95 -7.07 -1.52
CA ARG A 88 -35.28 -7.42 -0.12
C ARG A 88 -34.58 -8.72 0.30
N SER A 89 -33.85 -8.67 1.43
CA SER A 89 -33.05 -9.78 1.95
C SER A 89 -33.85 -10.85 2.72
N ALA A 90 -35.12 -10.55 3.02
CA ALA A 90 -36.09 -11.39 3.71
C ALA A 90 -37.53 -10.92 3.36
N SER A 91 -38.53 -11.75 3.65
CA SER A 91 -39.94 -11.42 3.53
C SER A 91 -40.50 -10.83 4.83
N ALA A 92 -41.55 -10.02 4.73
CA ALA A 92 -42.24 -9.41 5.87
C ALA A 92 -43.75 -9.65 5.77
N ARG A 93 -44.40 -10.10 6.85
CA ARG A 93 -45.86 -10.29 6.93
C ARG A 93 -46.44 -9.81 8.26
N THR A 94 -47.68 -9.36 8.25
CA THR A 94 -48.38 -8.94 9.47
C THR A 94 -48.85 -10.15 10.30
N LEU A 95 -48.69 -10.09 11.63
CA LEU A 95 -49.20 -11.11 12.54
C LEU A 95 -50.60 -10.80 13.09
N GLN A 96 -51.00 -9.53 13.00
CA GLN A 96 -52.30 -9.00 13.40
C GLN A 96 -52.64 -7.78 12.55
N THR A 97 -53.85 -7.22 12.68
CA THR A 97 -54.19 -5.94 12.03
C THR A 97 -53.16 -4.87 12.44
N THR A 98 -52.41 -4.35 11.47
CA THR A 98 -51.22 -3.55 11.69
C THR A 98 -51.31 -2.26 10.88
N SER A 99 -51.07 -1.13 11.53
CA SER A 99 -50.89 0.18 10.90
C SER A 99 -49.40 0.48 10.78
N LEU A 100 -48.95 0.76 9.56
CA LEU A 100 -47.56 1.09 9.25
C LEU A 100 -47.46 2.51 8.71
N ILE A 101 -46.41 3.23 9.11
CA ILE A 101 -45.96 4.43 8.42
C ILE A 101 -44.92 4.00 7.38
N VAL A 102 -45.11 4.42 6.14
CA VAL A 102 -44.28 4.08 4.98
C VAL A 102 -43.64 5.35 4.46
N ILE A 103 -42.33 5.28 4.23
CA ILE A 103 -41.58 6.30 3.51
C ILE A 103 -41.05 5.65 2.24
N GLU A 104 -41.46 6.19 1.08
CA GLU A 104 -41.06 5.66 -0.22
C GLU A 104 -39.60 6.03 -0.52
N GLY A 105 -38.84 5.08 -1.07
CA GLY A 105 -37.42 5.25 -1.37
C GLY A 105 -37.11 6.52 -2.18
N PRO A 106 -37.77 6.77 -3.33
CA PRO A 106 -37.49 7.96 -4.14
C PRO A 106 -37.73 9.29 -3.42
N ASP A 107 -38.71 9.34 -2.52
CA ASP A 107 -39.01 10.56 -1.75
C ASP A 107 -38.03 10.74 -0.60
N PHE A 108 -37.53 9.64 -0.03
CA PHE A 108 -36.44 9.66 0.95
C PHE A 108 -35.10 10.08 0.32
N GLU A 109 -34.78 9.61 -0.89
CA GLU A 109 -33.59 10.03 -1.65
C GLU A 109 -33.61 11.53 -1.93
N LYS A 110 -34.75 12.06 -2.38
CA LYS A 110 -34.93 13.51 -2.57
C LYS A 110 -34.75 14.29 -1.27
N LEU A 111 -35.28 13.77 -0.15
CA LEU A 111 -35.15 14.41 1.15
C LEU A 111 -33.68 14.46 1.60
N ILE A 112 -32.95 13.36 1.43
CA ILE A 112 -31.50 13.29 1.73
C ILE A 112 -30.69 14.26 0.86
N HIS A 113 -31.00 14.31 -0.44
CA HIS A 113 -30.32 15.21 -1.38
C HIS A 113 -30.56 16.69 -1.04
N ASN A 114 -31.80 17.05 -0.70
CA ASN A 114 -32.18 18.43 -0.42
C ASN A 114 -31.79 18.89 0.98
N TYR A 115 -31.64 17.96 1.94
CA TYR A 115 -31.28 18.26 3.32
C TYR A 115 -30.13 17.35 3.80
N PRO A 116 -28.87 17.63 3.40
CA PRO A 116 -27.71 16.82 3.76
C PRO A 116 -27.49 16.65 5.26
N SER A 117 -27.95 17.60 6.09
CA SER A 117 -27.88 17.52 7.56
C SER A 117 -28.66 16.33 8.12
N ILE A 118 -29.80 15.99 7.51
CA ILE A 118 -30.61 14.83 7.90
C ILE A 118 -29.82 13.54 7.61
N SER A 119 -29.16 13.47 6.45
CA SER A 119 -28.39 12.28 6.04
C SER A 119 -27.23 11.95 6.99
N LEU A 120 -26.46 12.97 7.40
CA LEU A 120 -25.33 12.80 8.31
C LEU A 120 -25.79 12.34 9.71
N LYS A 121 -26.91 12.88 10.20
CA LYS A 121 -27.49 12.49 11.49
C LYS A 121 -28.04 11.07 11.47
N LEU A 122 -28.70 10.67 10.39
CA LEU A 122 -29.18 9.30 10.20
C LEU A 122 -28.02 8.29 10.09
N LEU A 123 -26.98 8.62 9.33
CA LEU A 123 -25.76 7.80 9.22
C LEU A 123 -25.06 7.63 10.58
N ALA A 124 -24.98 8.70 11.37
CA ALA A 124 -24.42 8.64 12.72
C ALA A 124 -25.22 7.70 13.64
N THR A 125 -26.57 7.81 13.62
CA THR A 125 -27.46 6.93 14.39
C THR A 125 -27.31 5.45 13.99
N LEU A 126 -27.30 5.15 12.69
CA LEU A 126 -27.14 3.78 12.18
C LEU A 126 -25.74 3.21 12.48
N SER A 127 -24.70 4.03 12.36
CA SER A 127 -23.32 3.64 12.69
C SER A 127 -23.17 3.34 14.18
N GLN A 128 -23.86 4.08 15.05
CA GLN A 128 -23.90 3.82 16.48
C GLN A 128 -24.62 2.50 16.78
N ARG A 129 -25.76 2.24 16.14
CA ARG A 129 -26.50 0.97 16.25
C ARG A 129 -25.67 -0.23 15.80
N LEU A 130 -24.92 -0.12 14.71
CA LEU A 130 -23.98 -1.16 14.25
C LEU A 130 -22.93 -1.47 15.32
N ARG A 131 -22.34 -0.44 15.95
CA ARG A 131 -21.39 -0.62 17.05
C ARG A 131 -22.03 -1.29 18.26
N ASP A 132 -23.24 -0.87 18.64
CA ASP A 132 -23.94 -1.41 19.82
C ASP A 132 -24.44 -2.85 19.59
N THR A 133 -24.87 -3.18 18.38
CA THR A 133 -25.24 -4.56 17.99
C THR A 133 -24.01 -5.46 17.96
N THR A 134 -22.89 -4.97 17.41
CA THR A 134 -21.60 -5.69 17.42
C THR A 134 -21.14 -5.93 18.87
N ARG A 135 -21.35 -4.97 19.77
CA ARG A 135 -21.10 -5.14 21.21
C ARG A 135 -22.02 -6.19 21.84
N GLN A 136 -23.31 -6.19 21.52
CA GLN A 136 -24.27 -7.17 22.06
C GLN A 136 -24.01 -8.60 21.57
N VAL A 137 -23.55 -8.77 20.33
CA VAL A 137 -23.11 -10.08 19.80
C VAL A 137 -21.82 -10.57 20.50
N VAL A 138 -20.99 -9.64 20.98
CA VAL A 138 -19.80 -9.94 21.79
C VAL A 138 -20.17 -10.22 23.26
N THR A 139 -21.29 -9.67 23.76
CA THR A 139 -21.76 -9.85 25.15
C THR A 139 -23.09 -10.58 25.23
N GLY A 140 -23.07 -11.91 25.06
CA GLY A 140 -24.22 -12.77 25.37
C GLY A 140 -24.52 -12.83 26.88
N SER A 141 -25.39 -11.94 27.34
CA SER A 141 -26.32 -11.97 28.49
C SER A 141 -25.99 -12.76 29.78
N GLY A 142 -25.92 -12.03 30.90
CA GLY A 142 -26.23 -12.50 32.26
C GLY A 142 -26.30 -11.31 33.25
N PRO A 143 -27.21 -11.30 34.24
CA PRO A 143 -27.41 -10.16 35.13
C PRO A 143 -26.20 -9.94 36.04
N VAL A 144 -26.00 -8.68 36.43
CA VAL A 144 -25.01 -8.26 37.43
C VAL A 144 -25.26 -9.02 38.74
N ILE A 145 -24.46 -10.07 38.96
CA ILE A 145 -24.26 -10.66 40.28
C ILE A 145 -22.94 -10.10 40.80
N THR A 146 -23.05 -9.34 41.88
CA THR A 146 -21.96 -8.76 42.65
C THR A 146 -20.98 -9.86 43.12
N GLY A 147 -19.83 -9.94 42.46
CA GLY A 147 -18.69 -10.74 42.87
C GLY A 147 -17.51 -10.52 41.93
N GLN A 148 -16.63 -9.58 42.27
CA GLN A 148 -15.46 -9.20 41.46
C GLN A 148 -14.57 -10.43 41.16
N LYS A 149 -14.51 -10.82 39.89
CA LYS A 149 -13.38 -11.54 39.29
C LYS A 149 -12.69 -10.53 38.36
N LYS A 150 -11.42 -10.23 38.60
CA LYS A 150 -10.63 -9.30 37.75
C LYS A 150 -10.54 -9.94 36.36
N GLU A 151 -11.14 -9.32 35.35
CA GLU A 151 -11.03 -9.76 33.96
C GLU A 151 -9.59 -9.54 33.44
N CYS A 152 -9.14 -10.44 32.57
CA CYS A 152 -7.87 -10.33 31.86
C CYS A 152 -7.79 -9.01 31.08
N GLN A 153 -6.68 -8.27 31.21
CA GLN A 153 -6.46 -7.02 30.47
C GLN A 153 -5.57 -7.24 29.24
N LEU A 154 -6.07 -6.85 28.06
CA LEU A 154 -5.34 -6.87 26.79
C LEU A 154 -4.63 -5.53 26.55
N ILE A 155 -3.31 -5.58 26.47
CA ILE A 155 -2.45 -4.43 26.24
C ILE A 155 -1.75 -4.61 24.90
N THR A 156 -1.87 -3.63 24.03
CA THR A 156 -1.17 -3.62 22.73
C THR A 156 -0.14 -2.52 22.68
N VAL A 157 1.04 -2.83 22.13
CA VAL A 157 2.11 -1.86 21.91
C VAL A 157 2.28 -1.66 20.41
N ALA A 158 2.03 -0.44 19.94
CA ALA A 158 2.00 -0.10 18.52
C ALA A 158 2.81 1.17 18.23
N SER A 159 3.14 1.40 16.95
CA SER A 159 3.87 2.58 16.49
C SER A 159 3.70 2.72 14.98
N ALA A 160 3.92 3.92 14.43
CA ALA A 160 3.81 4.17 13.00
C ALA A 160 4.91 3.49 12.16
N LYS A 161 6.00 3.03 12.79
CA LYS A 161 7.15 2.46 12.08
C LYS A 161 8.01 1.58 12.99
N ASP A 162 8.75 0.65 12.39
CA ASP A 162 9.71 -0.16 13.12
C ASP A 162 10.92 0.65 13.60
N GLY A 163 11.58 0.15 14.64
CA GLY A 163 12.66 0.86 15.32
C GLY A 163 12.21 1.98 16.28
N TYR A 164 10.90 2.17 16.50
CA TYR A 164 10.40 3.15 17.47
C TYR A 164 10.44 2.67 18.93
N GLY A 165 10.84 1.42 19.16
CA GLY A 165 11.00 0.85 20.52
C GLY A 165 9.80 0.05 21.04
N LYS A 166 8.84 -0.34 20.17
CA LYS A 166 7.68 -1.18 20.53
C LYS A 166 8.09 -2.43 21.31
N THR A 167 8.94 -3.24 20.71
CA THR A 167 9.41 -4.51 21.28
C THR A 167 10.11 -4.30 22.61
N THR A 168 11.02 -3.32 22.71
CA THR A 168 11.71 -2.99 23.97
C THR A 168 10.74 -2.59 25.08
N PHE A 169 9.71 -1.81 24.75
CA PHE A 169 8.64 -1.43 25.69
C PHE A 169 7.81 -2.65 26.11
N ALA A 170 7.33 -3.44 25.14
CA ALA A 170 6.48 -4.61 25.38
C ALA A 170 7.18 -5.66 26.25
N THR A 171 8.41 -6.03 25.93
CA THR A 171 9.17 -7.03 26.71
C THR A 171 9.49 -6.55 28.13
N SER A 172 9.79 -5.24 28.29
CA SER A 172 10.06 -4.66 29.61
C SER A 172 8.79 -4.57 30.48
N LEU A 173 7.66 -4.25 29.86
CA LEU A 173 6.35 -4.25 30.51
C LEU A 173 5.99 -5.66 31.01
N CYS A 174 6.19 -6.70 30.18
CA CYS A 174 5.97 -8.09 30.59
C CYS A 174 6.81 -8.48 31.81
N ARG A 175 8.07 -8.06 31.88
CA ARG A 175 8.94 -8.32 33.04
C ARG A 175 8.44 -7.63 34.30
N ILE A 176 8.06 -6.35 34.23
CA ILE A 176 7.51 -5.63 35.39
C ILE A 176 6.23 -6.29 35.91
N LEU A 177 5.28 -6.60 35.01
CA LEU A 177 4.01 -7.24 35.38
C LEU A 177 4.21 -8.63 35.99
N SER A 178 5.12 -9.44 35.43
CA SER A 178 5.33 -10.82 35.90
C SER A 178 6.23 -10.91 37.13
N LEU A 179 7.33 -10.15 37.21
CA LEU A 179 8.32 -10.27 38.28
C LEU A 179 8.03 -9.35 39.48
N GLU A 180 7.57 -8.12 39.26
CA GLU A 180 7.31 -7.18 40.37
C GLU A 180 5.90 -7.31 40.93
N LEU A 181 4.92 -7.62 40.08
CA LEU A 181 3.50 -7.73 40.48
C LEU A 181 2.99 -9.16 40.57
N ASN A 182 3.83 -10.16 40.25
CA ASN A 182 3.49 -11.57 40.27
C ASN A 182 2.22 -11.92 39.46
N LYS A 183 2.00 -11.22 38.34
CA LYS A 183 0.86 -11.44 37.44
C LYS A 183 1.19 -12.50 36.41
N LYS A 184 0.20 -13.30 36.03
CA LYS A 184 0.35 -14.28 34.96
C LYS A 184 0.18 -13.59 33.60
N VAL A 185 1.28 -13.44 32.87
CA VAL A 185 1.37 -12.64 31.64
C VAL A 185 1.62 -13.54 30.43
N LEU A 186 0.91 -13.29 29.33
CA LEU A 186 1.20 -13.83 28.00
C LEU A 186 1.79 -12.72 27.13
N PHE A 187 2.99 -12.93 26.58
CA PHE A 187 3.58 -12.11 25.52
C PHE A 187 3.27 -12.70 24.15
N LEU A 188 2.59 -11.94 23.30
CA LEU A 188 2.21 -12.35 21.95
C LEU A 188 2.97 -11.52 20.91
N ASP A 189 3.84 -12.17 20.15
CA ASP A 189 4.61 -11.53 19.09
C ASP A 189 3.79 -11.54 17.79
N LEU A 190 3.14 -10.42 17.49
CA LEU A 190 2.25 -10.22 16.35
C LEU A 190 2.89 -9.36 15.24
N ASP A 191 4.19 -9.10 15.30
CA ASP A 191 4.94 -8.66 14.12
C ASP A 191 5.16 -9.87 13.21
N LEU A 192 4.14 -10.18 12.41
CA LEU A 192 4.08 -11.40 11.60
C LEU A 192 5.23 -11.52 10.58
N TYR A 193 5.86 -10.41 10.21
CA TYR A 193 6.86 -10.34 9.15
C TYR A 193 8.30 -10.21 9.67
N PHE A 194 8.51 -9.52 10.80
CA PHE A 194 9.85 -9.22 11.32
C PHE A 194 9.99 -9.43 12.84
N GLY A 195 9.12 -10.26 13.44
CA GLY A 195 9.04 -10.50 14.89
C GLY A 195 10.38 -10.89 15.54
N GLY A 196 10.75 -10.14 16.60
CA GLY A 196 11.98 -10.31 17.37
C GLY A 196 11.79 -10.20 18.88
N GLY A 197 10.56 -10.05 19.37
CA GLY A 197 10.28 -9.87 20.80
C GLY A 197 10.54 -11.12 21.61
N THR A 198 10.19 -12.28 21.06
CA THR A 198 10.50 -13.57 21.70
C THR A 198 12.00 -13.85 21.78
N HIS A 199 12.79 -13.40 20.80
CA HIS A 199 14.26 -13.47 20.85
C HIS A 199 14.82 -12.61 21.99
N LEU A 200 14.28 -11.40 22.21
CA LEU A 200 14.69 -10.56 23.34
C LEU A 200 14.33 -11.17 24.69
N LEU A 201 13.24 -11.92 24.79
CA LEU A 201 12.88 -12.67 25.99
C LEU A 201 13.66 -13.99 26.16
N GLY A 202 14.55 -14.34 25.22
CA GLY A 202 15.46 -15.48 25.34
C GLY A 202 14.88 -16.79 24.83
N VAL A 203 14.01 -16.73 23.81
CA VAL A 203 13.31 -17.90 23.29
C VAL A 203 13.89 -18.36 21.97
N HIS A 204 14.25 -19.64 21.91
CA HIS A 204 14.45 -20.39 20.67
C HIS A 204 13.40 -21.49 20.61
N SER A 205 12.45 -21.37 19.68
CA SER A 205 11.38 -22.34 19.51
C SER A 205 11.24 -22.72 18.05
N PRO A 206 11.15 -24.02 17.72
CA PRO A 206 10.78 -24.45 16.39
C PRO A 206 9.28 -24.28 16.12
N ARG A 207 8.46 -23.95 17.14
CA ARG A 207 7.01 -23.73 17.03
C ARG A 207 6.68 -22.24 16.92
N SER A 208 5.77 -21.88 16.01
CA SER A 208 5.25 -20.52 15.81
C SER A 208 3.75 -20.43 16.10
N ILE A 209 3.22 -19.20 16.07
CA ILE A 209 1.78 -18.93 16.17
C ILE A 209 0.95 -19.75 15.16
N VAL A 210 1.52 -20.06 13.98
CA VAL A 210 0.87 -20.84 12.92
C VAL A 210 0.57 -22.28 13.37
N ASP A 211 1.51 -22.90 14.07
CA ASP A 211 1.33 -24.27 14.57
C ASP A 211 0.18 -24.32 15.60
N ILE A 212 0.09 -23.27 16.43
CA ILE A 212 -0.93 -23.13 17.47
C ILE A 212 -2.31 -22.88 16.84
N THR A 213 -2.40 -21.97 15.86
CA THR A 213 -3.67 -21.70 15.16
C THR A 213 -4.14 -22.91 14.35
N ASN A 214 -3.24 -23.66 13.72
CA ASN A 214 -3.60 -24.86 12.98
C ASN A 214 -4.17 -25.95 13.90
N LYS A 215 -3.60 -26.14 15.09
CA LYS A 215 -4.18 -27.01 16.13
C LYS A 215 -5.54 -26.51 16.61
N PHE A 216 -5.68 -25.21 16.83
CA PHE A 216 -6.95 -24.60 17.23
C PHE A 216 -8.04 -24.90 16.19
N ARG A 217 -7.73 -24.72 14.91
CA ARG A 217 -8.65 -24.99 13.78
C ARG A 217 -9.03 -26.48 13.69
N ALA A 218 -8.12 -27.39 14.05
CA ALA A 218 -8.35 -28.83 13.96
C ALA A 218 -9.31 -29.36 15.04
N ASP A 219 -9.22 -28.88 16.30
CA ASP A 219 -10.11 -29.31 17.39
C ASP A 219 -10.33 -28.16 18.40
N GLU A 220 -11.24 -27.24 18.07
CA GLU A 220 -11.57 -26.06 18.87
C GLU A 220 -12.10 -26.42 20.28
N GLN A 221 -12.76 -27.58 20.44
CA GLN A 221 -13.36 -27.98 21.73
C GLN A 221 -12.32 -28.45 22.75
N LYS A 222 -11.23 -29.08 22.29
CA LYS A 222 -10.16 -29.58 23.18
C LYS A 222 -8.96 -28.65 23.27
N PHE A 223 -8.94 -27.58 22.48
CA PHE A 223 -7.81 -26.65 22.45
C PHE A 223 -7.63 -25.95 23.82
N ASN A 224 -6.38 -25.95 24.32
CA ASN A 224 -6.01 -25.29 25.56
C ASN A 224 -4.74 -24.45 25.34
N LEU A 225 -4.91 -23.12 25.29
CA LEU A 225 -3.81 -22.21 25.00
C LEU A 225 -2.68 -22.27 26.04
N LEU A 226 -3.00 -22.49 27.31
CA LEU A 226 -1.99 -22.53 28.37
C LEU A 226 -1.01 -23.70 28.16
N GLY A 227 -1.49 -24.84 27.69
CA GLY A 227 -0.65 -26.02 27.39
C GLY A 227 0.15 -25.89 26.09
N GLU A 228 -0.31 -25.06 25.16
CA GLU A 228 0.37 -24.85 23.86
C GLU A 228 1.36 -23.67 23.89
N SER A 229 1.21 -22.74 24.85
CA SER A 229 2.12 -21.61 25.04
C SER A 229 3.47 -22.01 25.63
N ILE A 230 4.52 -21.25 25.32
CA ILE A 230 5.88 -21.47 25.82
C ILE A 230 6.04 -20.76 27.16
N ARG A 231 6.34 -21.51 28.22
CA ARG A 231 6.60 -20.94 29.55
C ARG A 231 8.05 -20.46 29.67
N LEU A 232 8.25 -19.20 30.00
CA LEU A 232 9.57 -18.56 30.16
C LEU A 232 10.02 -18.44 31.61
N SER A 233 9.07 -18.15 32.50
CA SER A 233 9.27 -18.12 33.94
C SER A 233 8.02 -18.60 34.66
N GLU A 234 7.99 -18.50 35.99
CA GLU A 234 6.85 -18.95 36.77
C GLU A 234 5.53 -18.36 36.27
N ASN A 235 5.52 -17.06 35.93
CA ASN A 235 4.32 -16.31 35.54
C ASN A 235 4.42 -15.60 34.18
N LEU A 236 5.42 -15.90 33.36
CA LEU A 236 5.56 -15.33 32.01
C LEU A 236 5.53 -16.43 30.94
N PHE A 237 4.64 -16.27 29.98
CA PHE A 237 4.40 -17.18 28.87
C PHE A 237 4.51 -16.42 27.53
N THR A 238 4.76 -17.13 26.44
CA THR A 238 4.83 -16.50 25.11
C THR A 238 4.42 -17.42 23.96
N ILE A 239 4.06 -16.80 22.84
CA ILE A 239 3.85 -17.43 21.55
C ILE A 239 4.73 -16.70 20.51
N PRO A 240 5.66 -17.42 19.83
CA PRO A 240 6.53 -16.83 18.82
C PRO A 240 5.81 -16.44 17.52
N ALA A 241 6.33 -15.40 16.87
CA ALA A 241 5.92 -14.97 15.54
C ALA A 241 6.15 -16.07 14.47
N PRO A 242 5.54 -15.96 13.28
CA PRO A 242 5.77 -16.86 12.15
C PRO A 242 7.25 -16.99 11.77
N ARG A 243 7.66 -18.17 11.27
CA ARG A 243 9.06 -18.42 10.89
C ARG A 243 9.44 -17.85 9.53
N SER A 244 8.45 -17.57 8.70
CA SER A 244 8.64 -17.04 7.34
C SER A 244 7.45 -16.21 6.91
N PHE A 245 7.65 -15.39 5.87
CA PHE A 245 6.57 -14.64 5.22
C PHE A 245 5.41 -15.53 4.76
N LEU A 246 5.71 -16.73 4.24
CA LEU A 246 4.68 -17.69 3.79
C LEU A 246 3.86 -18.27 4.95
N GLU A 247 4.45 -18.37 6.14
CA GLU A 247 3.73 -18.75 7.36
C GLU A 247 2.83 -17.60 7.85
N ALA A 248 3.30 -16.36 7.76
CA ALA A 248 2.54 -15.17 8.15
C ALA A 248 1.21 -15.02 7.39
N GLU A 249 1.22 -15.28 6.07
CA GLU A 249 0.03 -15.20 5.21
C GLU A 249 -1.09 -16.19 5.58
N GLN A 250 -0.80 -17.20 6.42
CA GLN A 250 -1.80 -18.18 6.88
C GLN A 250 -2.60 -17.70 8.11
N ILE A 251 -2.16 -16.62 8.75
CA ILE A 251 -2.79 -16.04 9.93
C ILE A 251 -3.82 -15.00 9.49
N HIS A 252 -5.07 -15.21 9.88
CA HIS A 252 -6.17 -14.28 9.61
C HIS A 252 -6.64 -13.59 10.89
N ALA A 253 -7.32 -12.45 10.72
CA ALA A 253 -7.88 -11.67 11.83
C ALA A 253 -8.78 -12.52 12.76
N THR A 254 -9.52 -13.46 12.20
CA THR A 254 -10.38 -14.39 12.95
C THR A 254 -9.60 -15.32 13.88
N ASP A 255 -8.41 -15.76 13.49
CA ASP A 255 -7.55 -16.59 14.35
C ASP A 255 -7.00 -15.79 15.53
N ILE A 256 -6.60 -14.54 15.28
CA ILE A 256 -6.12 -13.62 16.32
C ILE A 256 -7.25 -13.37 17.34
N ILE A 257 -8.47 -13.10 16.89
CA ILE A 257 -9.64 -12.93 17.77
C ILE A 257 -9.87 -14.17 18.64
N LYS A 258 -9.83 -15.36 18.03
CA LYS A 258 -10.01 -16.63 18.76
C LYS A 258 -8.90 -16.86 19.79
N LEU A 259 -7.64 -16.64 19.42
CA LEU A 259 -6.51 -16.76 20.33
C LEU A 259 -6.59 -15.79 21.51
N LEU A 260 -6.90 -14.51 21.25
CA LEU A 260 -7.06 -13.50 22.31
C LEU A 260 -8.22 -13.86 23.25
N LYS A 261 -9.35 -14.34 22.70
CA LYS A 261 -10.49 -14.81 23.50
C LYS A 261 -10.12 -16.00 24.39
N GLU A 262 -9.32 -16.93 23.87
CA GLU A 262 -8.84 -18.07 24.65
C GLU A 262 -7.83 -17.63 25.74
N ALA A 263 -6.94 -16.69 25.42
CA ALA A 263 -5.98 -16.15 26.36
C ALA A 263 -6.65 -15.49 27.59
N LYS A 264 -7.79 -14.81 27.39
CA LYS A 264 -8.56 -14.18 28.49
C LYS A 264 -8.98 -15.17 29.58
N LYS A 265 -9.04 -16.48 29.30
CA LYS A 265 -9.41 -17.50 30.28
C LYS A 265 -8.29 -17.85 31.27
N TYR A 266 -7.03 -17.63 30.89
CA TYR A 266 -5.87 -18.23 31.59
C TYR A 266 -4.85 -17.23 32.15
N TYR A 267 -4.86 -15.99 31.66
CA TYR A 267 -3.86 -14.97 31.97
C TYR A 267 -4.49 -13.74 32.63
N ASP A 268 -3.73 -13.05 33.48
CA ASP A 268 -4.14 -11.75 34.05
C ASP A 268 -3.93 -10.63 33.03
N TYR A 269 -2.85 -10.73 32.25
CA TYR A 269 -2.49 -9.78 31.20
C TYR A 269 -2.05 -10.49 29.93
N VAL A 270 -2.46 -9.96 28.79
CA VAL A 270 -1.87 -10.28 27.48
C VAL A 270 -1.24 -9.02 26.94
N VAL A 271 0.06 -9.08 26.63
CA VAL A 271 0.80 -7.97 26.03
C VAL A 271 1.14 -8.37 24.60
N THR A 272 0.68 -7.60 23.63
CA THR A 272 0.97 -7.82 22.21
C THR A 272 2.01 -6.82 21.70
N ASP A 273 2.98 -7.31 20.94
CA ASP A 273 3.91 -6.50 20.15
C ASP A 273 3.50 -6.60 18.68
N THR A 274 3.19 -5.48 18.03
CA THR A 274 2.65 -5.48 16.67
C THR A 274 3.68 -5.06 15.64
N GLY A 275 3.46 -5.41 14.37
CA GLY A 275 4.19 -4.79 13.25
C GLY A 275 3.84 -3.31 13.03
N SER A 276 4.51 -2.67 12.06
CA SER A 276 4.25 -1.28 11.66
C SER A 276 3.31 -1.12 10.46
N ILE A 277 3.03 -2.22 9.75
CA ILE A 277 2.13 -2.25 8.60
C ILE A 277 0.69 -2.09 9.10
N PHE A 278 -0.03 -1.12 8.56
CA PHE A 278 -1.43 -0.88 8.91
C PHE A 278 -2.36 -1.74 8.06
N ASP A 279 -2.55 -2.98 8.50
CA ASP A 279 -3.40 -4.00 7.87
C ASP A 279 -4.60 -4.40 8.74
N GLU A 280 -5.41 -5.35 8.25
CA GLU A 280 -6.59 -5.87 8.94
C GLU A 280 -6.24 -6.52 10.29
N ASN A 281 -5.08 -7.19 10.38
CA ASN A 281 -4.61 -7.84 11.59
C ASN A 281 -4.27 -6.81 12.67
N LEU A 282 -3.49 -5.76 12.33
CA LEU A 282 -3.18 -4.67 13.25
C LEU A 282 -4.46 -3.98 13.73
N TYR A 283 -5.38 -3.66 12.82
CA TYR A 283 -6.65 -3.03 13.18
C TYR A 283 -7.45 -3.90 14.18
N THR A 284 -7.53 -5.20 13.94
CA THR A 284 -8.26 -6.15 14.79
C THR A 284 -7.66 -6.22 16.20
N VAL A 285 -6.33 -6.25 16.30
CA VAL A 285 -5.63 -6.25 17.59
C VAL A 285 -5.87 -4.94 18.34
N LEU A 286 -5.80 -3.81 17.64
CA LEU A 286 -6.08 -2.50 18.23
C LEU A 286 -7.53 -2.42 18.75
N ASP A 287 -8.52 -2.85 17.97
CA ASP A 287 -9.94 -2.78 18.35
C ASP A 287 -10.30 -3.67 19.55
N THR A 288 -9.67 -4.84 19.63
CA THR A 288 -9.88 -5.81 20.71
C THR A 288 -9.16 -5.45 22.02
N SER A 289 -8.20 -4.52 21.98
CA SER A 289 -7.38 -4.14 23.13
C SER A 289 -8.12 -3.26 24.13
N ASP A 290 -7.81 -3.45 25.41
CA ASP A 290 -8.28 -2.57 26.49
C ASP A 290 -7.44 -1.29 26.56
N PHE A 291 -6.12 -1.43 26.39
CA PHE A 291 -5.18 -0.32 26.31
C PHE A 291 -4.22 -0.48 25.13
N VAL A 292 -3.94 0.62 24.44
CA VAL A 292 -2.94 0.70 23.37
C VAL A 292 -1.88 1.73 23.76
N PHE A 293 -0.67 1.26 24.04
CA PHE A 293 0.50 2.12 24.17
C PHE A 293 1.08 2.40 22.78
N PHE A 294 0.93 3.63 22.31
CA PHE A 294 1.43 4.05 21.02
C PHE A 294 2.75 4.82 21.16
N ILE A 295 3.82 4.23 20.65
CA ILE A 295 5.18 4.76 20.76
C ILE A 295 5.49 5.70 19.58
N ILE A 296 5.91 6.93 19.90
CA ILE A 296 6.16 8.02 18.95
C ILE A 296 7.62 8.45 19.03
N ASN A 297 8.30 8.53 17.90
CA ASN A 297 9.67 9.05 17.84
C ASN A 297 9.71 10.46 17.20
N PHE A 298 10.50 11.37 17.79
CA PHE A 298 10.68 12.76 17.33
C PHE A 298 12.07 13.04 16.74
N ALA A 299 12.91 12.02 16.57
CA ALA A 299 14.31 12.18 16.15
C ALA A 299 14.49 12.90 14.80
N SER A 300 13.49 12.87 13.91
CA SER A 300 13.58 13.56 12.61
C SER A 300 12.21 14.00 12.09
N LEU A 301 12.21 14.88 11.08
CA LEU A 301 10.98 15.26 10.38
C LEU A 301 10.27 14.03 9.77
N SER A 302 11.03 13.05 9.25
CA SER A 302 10.47 11.81 8.69
C SER A 302 9.69 11.02 9.76
N THR A 303 10.18 10.95 10.99
CA THR A 303 9.49 10.20 12.03
C THR A 303 8.18 10.88 12.42
N ILE A 304 8.18 12.22 12.47
CA ILE A 304 6.97 13.03 12.68
C ILE A 304 5.96 12.77 11.56
N THR A 305 6.39 12.78 10.29
CA THR A 305 5.53 12.50 9.13
C THR A 305 4.90 11.11 9.20
N ASP A 306 5.68 10.08 9.54
CA ASP A 306 5.18 8.70 9.67
C ASP A 306 4.09 8.61 10.75
N ASN A 307 4.27 9.29 11.89
CA ASN A 307 3.26 9.38 12.95
C ASN A 307 1.99 10.12 12.49
N VAL A 308 2.13 11.24 11.77
CA VAL A 308 0.98 12.01 11.26
C VAL A 308 0.17 11.17 10.28
N ARG A 309 0.82 10.44 9.37
CA ARG A 309 0.15 9.54 8.41
C ARG A 309 -0.63 8.43 9.10
N PHE A 310 -0.02 7.81 10.11
CA PHE A 310 -0.66 6.74 10.88
C PHE A 310 -1.93 7.25 11.59
N PHE A 311 -1.83 8.37 12.31
CA PHE A 311 -3.00 8.93 13.00
C PHE A 311 -4.06 9.48 12.04
N HIS A 312 -3.67 9.92 10.85
CA HIS A 312 -4.63 10.24 9.79
C HIS A 312 -5.42 9.00 9.37
N GLY A 313 -4.76 7.86 9.16
CA GLY A 313 -5.41 6.58 8.86
C GLY A 313 -6.40 6.15 9.95
N ILE A 314 -5.97 6.14 11.21
CA ILE A 314 -6.83 5.76 12.36
C ILE A 314 -7.98 6.75 12.58
N SER A 315 -7.78 8.05 12.33
CA SER A 315 -8.82 9.06 12.54
C SER A 315 -10.06 8.82 11.68
N LYS A 316 -9.91 8.19 10.50
CA LYS A 316 -11.02 7.82 9.61
C LYS A 316 -11.83 6.62 10.12
N LEU A 317 -11.27 5.84 11.04
CA LEU A 317 -11.86 4.59 11.54
C LEU A 317 -12.60 4.75 12.87
N SER A 318 -12.82 5.99 13.34
CA SER A 318 -13.56 6.29 14.58
C SER A 318 -13.09 5.50 15.81
N TYR A 319 -11.77 5.26 15.93
CA TYR A 319 -11.19 4.49 17.02
C TYR A 319 -11.38 5.21 18.38
N PRO A 320 -11.80 4.50 19.45
CA PRO A 320 -12.06 5.10 20.76
C PRO A 320 -10.78 5.67 21.38
N ARG A 321 -10.72 7.01 21.45
CA ARG A 321 -9.50 7.76 21.82
C ARG A 321 -9.01 7.47 23.25
N GLU A 322 -9.92 7.12 24.14
CA GLU A 322 -9.66 6.79 25.54
C GLU A 322 -8.80 5.53 25.75
N ARG A 323 -8.74 4.64 24.76
CA ARG A 323 -7.89 3.43 24.82
C ARG A 323 -6.47 3.69 24.35
N LEU A 324 -6.21 4.83 23.71
CA LEU A 324 -4.97 5.11 23.00
C LEU A 324 -4.07 6.06 23.82
N ILE A 325 -2.89 5.58 24.16
CA ILE A 325 -1.95 6.24 25.07
C ILE A 325 -0.67 6.57 24.31
N LEU A 326 -0.49 7.83 23.96
CA LEU A 326 0.66 8.28 23.18
C LEU A 326 1.87 8.56 24.09
N LEU A 327 3.00 7.93 23.76
CA LEU A 327 4.27 8.09 24.47
C LEU A 327 5.38 8.47 23.50
N GLY A 328 6.08 9.58 23.77
CA GLY A 328 7.33 9.90 23.09
C GLY A 328 8.43 8.91 23.47
N ASN A 329 9.29 8.50 22.55
CA ASN A 329 10.47 7.69 22.85
C ASN A 329 11.76 8.44 22.54
N ASN A 330 12.85 8.05 23.20
CA ASN A 330 14.18 8.65 23.11
C ASN A 330 14.18 10.16 23.33
N ILE A 331 13.37 10.63 24.29
CA ILE A 331 13.19 12.07 24.50
C ILE A 331 14.33 12.68 25.34
N GLY A 332 14.73 13.90 24.94
CA GLY A 332 15.76 14.72 25.59
C GLY A 332 15.16 15.80 26.52
N SER A 333 16.02 16.72 26.98
CA SER A 333 15.65 17.74 27.99
C SER A 333 14.74 18.84 27.47
N ASP A 334 14.63 18.96 26.16
CA ASP A 334 13.87 19.94 25.42
C ASP A 334 12.44 19.48 25.09
N PHE A 335 12.13 18.20 25.37
CA PHE A 335 10.82 17.62 25.16
C PHE A 335 9.75 18.24 26.07
N SER A 336 8.61 18.56 25.49
CA SER A 336 7.45 19.04 26.25
C SER A 336 6.15 18.55 25.61
N THR A 337 5.29 17.93 26.41
CA THR A 337 3.97 17.45 26.00
C THR A 337 3.06 18.59 25.50
N SER A 338 3.29 19.83 25.96
CA SER A 338 2.56 21.02 25.49
C SER A 338 2.96 21.48 24.08
N LYS A 339 4.15 21.11 23.61
CA LYS A 339 4.60 21.40 22.23
C LYS A 339 4.09 20.33 21.26
N THR A 340 3.99 19.08 21.71
CA THR A 340 3.54 17.96 20.87
C THR A 340 2.04 17.97 20.60
N SER A 341 1.23 18.51 21.52
CA SER A 341 -0.22 18.68 21.32
C SER A 341 -0.60 19.63 20.18
N ARG A 342 0.35 20.41 19.65
CA ARG A 342 0.16 21.24 18.45
C ARG A 342 0.30 20.47 17.13
N VAL A 343 0.86 19.26 17.19
CA VAL A 343 1.23 18.46 16.03
C VAL A 343 0.41 17.18 15.94
N PHE A 344 0.04 16.59 17.08
CA PHE A 344 -0.72 15.33 17.13
C PHE A 344 -2.18 15.53 17.53
N PRO A 345 -3.11 14.81 16.89
CA PRO A 345 -4.53 14.91 17.20
C PRO A 345 -4.93 14.28 18.55
N TYR A 346 -4.00 13.58 19.21
CA TYR A 346 -4.16 12.96 20.53
C TYR A 346 -3.11 13.51 21.50
N PRO A 347 -3.44 13.71 22.79
CA PRO A 347 -2.49 14.22 23.77
C PRO A 347 -1.39 13.19 24.05
N VAL A 348 -0.13 13.63 24.00
CA VAL A 348 1.02 12.81 24.39
C VAL A 348 1.16 12.88 25.91
N ILE A 349 1.05 11.73 26.57
CA ILE A 349 0.94 11.60 28.04
C ILE A 349 2.33 11.67 28.72
N GLY A 350 3.39 11.55 27.94
CA GLY A 350 4.76 11.69 28.44
C GLY A 350 5.74 11.13 27.42
N GLY A 351 6.97 10.90 27.86
CA GLY A 351 7.87 10.11 27.06
C GLY A 351 8.91 9.35 27.85
N LEU A 352 9.53 8.43 27.12
CA LEU A 352 10.48 7.46 27.57
C LEU A 352 11.89 8.02 27.31
N PRO A 353 12.72 8.12 28.35
CA PRO A 353 14.09 8.61 28.20
C PRO A 353 14.90 7.62 27.35
N LYS A 354 15.89 8.13 26.64
CA LYS A 354 16.84 7.29 25.90
C LYS A 354 17.55 6.34 26.87
N ILE A 355 17.60 5.05 26.52
CA ILE A 355 18.35 4.05 27.28
C ILE A 355 19.83 4.16 26.87
N ALA A 356 20.70 4.55 27.79
CA ALA A 356 22.14 4.64 27.53
C ALA A 356 22.74 3.23 27.38
N ASP A 357 23.65 3.06 26.40
CA ASP A 357 24.45 1.85 26.17
C ASP A 357 23.64 0.53 26.07
N PHE A 358 22.40 0.61 25.62
CA PHE A 358 21.54 -0.55 25.43
C PHE A 358 21.55 -1.01 23.98
N GLU A 359 22.17 -2.17 23.74
CA GLU A 359 22.02 -2.94 22.52
C GLU A 359 21.12 -4.16 22.77
N PRO A 360 20.10 -4.41 21.94
CA PRO A 360 19.24 -5.57 22.10
C PRO A 360 20.03 -6.89 22.02
N GLN A 361 20.10 -7.63 23.12
CA GLN A 361 20.78 -8.93 23.22
C GLN A 361 19.76 -10.04 23.49
N PHE A 362 20.04 -11.25 23.00
CA PHE A 362 19.22 -12.42 23.27
C PHE A 362 19.00 -12.62 24.78
N GLY A 363 17.74 -12.76 25.20
CA GLY A 363 17.37 -12.98 26.60
C GLY A 363 17.59 -11.81 27.56
N LYS A 364 17.94 -10.62 27.06
CA LYS A 364 18.21 -9.43 27.87
C LYS A 364 17.39 -8.23 27.40
N PRO A 365 16.06 -8.19 27.68
CA PRO A 365 15.27 -6.98 27.51
C PRO A 365 15.80 -5.85 28.39
N ALA A 366 15.43 -4.60 28.10
CA ALA A 366 15.94 -3.42 28.81
C ALA A 366 15.77 -3.50 30.34
N TYR A 367 14.66 -4.09 30.80
CA TYR A 367 14.45 -4.38 32.22
C TYR A 367 15.57 -5.24 32.82
N ASP A 368 15.98 -6.32 32.15
CA ASP A 368 16.99 -7.25 32.66
C ASP A 368 18.41 -6.66 32.61
N VAL A 369 18.65 -5.65 31.77
CA VAL A 369 19.92 -4.91 31.74
C VAL A 369 20.06 -3.97 32.92
N ASN A 370 19.05 -3.13 33.19
CA ASN A 370 19.03 -2.25 34.34
C ASN A 370 17.59 -1.97 34.82
N PRO A 371 17.09 -2.74 35.81
CA PRO A 371 15.73 -2.56 36.35
C PRO A 371 15.50 -1.19 37.00
N THR A 372 16.57 -0.53 37.45
CA THR A 372 16.52 0.78 38.11
C THR A 372 16.78 1.94 37.14
N SER A 373 16.84 1.67 35.84
CA SER A 373 17.05 2.70 34.84
C SER A 373 15.91 3.73 34.83
N PRO A 374 16.19 4.99 34.43
CA PRO A 374 15.14 6.00 34.28
C PRO A 374 13.98 5.56 33.36
N TYR A 375 14.30 4.74 32.35
CA TYR A 375 13.30 4.14 31.46
C TYR A 375 12.33 3.23 32.23
N CYS A 376 12.86 2.29 33.02
CA CYS A 376 12.04 1.38 33.82
C CYS A 376 11.23 2.11 34.91
N GLU A 377 11.77 3.17 35.50
CA GLU A 377 11.03 4.01 36.46
C GLU A 377 9.81 4.70 35.82
N VAL A 378 9.95 5.22 34.59
CA VAL A 378 8.82 5.77 33.83
C VAL A 378 7.79 4.68 33.50
N LEU A 379 8.23 3.47 33.12
CA LEU A 379 7.32 2.34 32.90
C LEU A 379 6.52 1.99 34.17
N ARG A 380 7.15 1.98 35.36
CA ARG A 380 6.43 1.73 36.63
C ARG A 380 5.35 2.77 36.89
N LEU A 381 5.63 4.05 36.60
CA LEU A 381 4.61 5.11 36.70
C LEU A 381 3.44 4.89 35.75
N LEU A 382 3.72 4.46 34.51
CA LEU A 382 2.67 4.14 33.54
C LEU A 382 1.83 2.96 34.02
N VAL A 383 2.44 1.86 34.49
CA VAL A 383 1.70 0.71 35.04
C VAL A 383 0.83 1.12 36.23
N ARG A 384 1.36 1.93 37.14
CA ARG A 384 0.63 2.41 38.31
C ARG A 384 -0.56 3.31 37.97
N ASN A 385 -0.38 4.25 37.04
CA ASN A 385 -1.37 5.30 36.74
C ASN A 385 -2.33 4.95 35.61
N VAL A 386 -1.87 4.21 34.59
CA VAL A 386 -2.70 3.75 33.47
C VAL A 386 -3.41 2.45 33.84
N LEU A 387 -2.65 1.41 34.22
CA LEU A 387 -3.22 0.08 34.51
C LEU A 387 -3.80 -0.01 35.94
N LYS A 388 -3.67 1.05 36.73
CA LYS A 388 -4.18 1.16 38.12
C LYS A 388 -3.64 0.08 39.06
N GLU A 389 -2.43 -0.42 38.82
CA GLU A 389 -1.75 -1.40 39.68
C GLU A 389 -0.93 -0.70 40.77
N VAL A 390 -1.59 -0.41 41.90
CA VAL A 390 -1.04 0.40 43.01
C VAL A 390 -0.01 -0.32 43.90
N ASN A 391 0.13 -1.64 43.75
CA ASN A 391 1.03 -2.49 44.54
C ASN A 391 2.51 -2.41 44.12
N LEU A 392 2.82 -1.71 43.04
CA LEU A 392 4.21 -1.42 42.66
C LEU A 392 4.89 -0.51 43.69
N LYS A 393 6.20 -0.74 43.89
CA LYS A 393 7.04 0.18 44.69
C LYS A 393 6.94 1.58 44.11
N LYS A 394 6.77 2.59 44.98
CA LYS A 394 6.82 3.99 44.55
C LYS A 394 8.20 4.28 43.96
N PRO A 395 8.27 4.96 42.79
CA PRO A 395 9.55 5.29 42.18
C PRO A 395 10.39 6.14 43.15
N GLN A 396 11.71 5.92 43.16
CA GLN A 396 12.62 6.74 43.97
C GLN A 396 12.76 8.12 43.34
N THR A 397 11.86 9.03 43.72
CA THR A 397 11.76 10.38 43.16
C THR A 397 12.70 11.35 43.86
N LYS A 398 13.95 11.47 43.40
CA LYS A 398 14.77 12.67 43.67
C LYS A 398 15.61 13.10 42.46
N GLY A 399 15.14 14.15 41.77
CA GLY A 399 15.93 15.06 40.92
C GLY A 399 16.30 14.60 39.51
N GLY A 400 16.46 15.58 38.60
CA GLY A 400 17.09 15.45 37.29
C GLY A 400 16.13 15.10 36.16
N ILE A 401 15.80 13.81 36.02
CA ILE A 401 15.10 13.30 34.82
C ILE A 401 13.58 13.48 34.93
N PHE A 402 12.98 13.31 36.12
CA PHE A 402 11.53 13.51 36.29
C PHE A 402 11.10 14.97 36.19
N SER A 403 11.91 15.89 36.74
CA SER A 403 11.73 17.34 36.56
C SER A 403 11.87 17.76 35.10
N MET A 404 12.68 17.03 34.33
CA MET A 404 12.93 17.28 32.91
C MET A 404 11.83 16.69 32.01
N LEU A 405 11.22 15.56 32.39
CA LEU A 405 10.15 14.89 31.63
C LEU A 405 8.75 15.45 31.91
N PHE A 406 8.49 15.90 33.16
CA PHE A 406 7.15 16.31 33.63
C PHE A 406 7.10 17.74 34.23
N GLY A 407 8.24 18.45 34.28
CA GLY A 407 8.37 19.76 34.92
C GLY A 407 8.51 19.68 36.45
N GLU A 408 8.44 20.82 37.16
CA GLU A 408 8.46 20.87 38.64
C GLU A 408 7.21 20.26 39.32
N ARG A 409 6.29 19.71 38.53
CA ARG A 409 5.02 19.16 39.03
C ARG A 409 5.16 17.66 39.31
N ASP A 410 4.35 17.17 40.24
CA ASP A 410 4.29 15.76 40.59
C ASP A 410 3.93 14.90 39.35
N PRO A 411 4.80 13.95 38.93
CA PRO A 411 4.57 13.11 37.75
C PRO A 411 3.23 12.35 37.79
N GLU A 412 2.78 11.91 38.98
CA GLU A 412 1.47 11.24 39.11
C GLU A 412 0.33 12.22 38.80
N GLN A 413 0.42 13.47 39.24
CA GLN A 413 -0.60 14.49 38.94
C GLN A 413 -0.62 14.86 37.46
N VAL A 414 0.54 14.97 36.80
CA VAL A 414 0.64 15.28 35.37
C VAL A 414 0.01 14.18 34.53
N ILE A 415 0.36 12.91 34.78
CA ILE A 415 -0.20 11.77 34.06
C ILE A 415 -1.72 11.68 34.28
N ASN A 416 -2.20 11.81 35.51
CA ASN A 416 -3.64 11.74 35.80
C ASN A 416 -4.43 12.92 35.17
N LEU A 417 -3.86 14.13 35.14
CA LEU A 417 -4.47 15.27 34.46
C LEU A 417 -4.56 15.03 32.95
N GLN A 418 -3.50 14.53 32.33
CA GLN A 418 -3.52 14.24 30.88
C GLN A 418 -4.44 13.08 30.53
N LEU A 419 -4.53 12.05 31.38
CA LEU A 419 -5.51 10.97 31.23
C LEU A 419 -6.94 11.51 31.31
N SER A 420 -7.22 12.47 32.19
CA SER A 420 -8.56 13.09 32.28
C SER A 420 -8.94 13.89 31.03
N GLN A 421 -7.96 14.39 30.26
CA GLN A 421 -8.19 15.10 29.00
C GLN A 421 -8.47 14.16 27.80
N LEU A 422 -8.23 12.85 27.94
CA LEU A 422 -8.57 11.85 26.90
C LEU A 422 -10.06 11.53 26.84
N HIS A 423 -10.80 11.80 27.92
CA HIS A 423 -12.24 11.58 28.01
C HIS A 423 -12.98 12.91 27.74
N PRO A 424 -13.70 13.05 26.61
CA PRO A 424 -14.60 14.17 26.37
C PRO A 424 -15.65 14.30 27.48
N PRO A 425 -16.09 15.51 27.89
CA PRO A 425 -17.36 15.64 28.58
C PRO A 425 -18.50 15.21 27.65
N ASP A 426 -19.51 14.53 28.21
CA ASP A 426 -20.67 14.00 27.47
C ASP A 426 -21.29 15.07 26.56
N GLY A 427 -21.44 14.74 25.27
CA GLY A 427 -22.06 15.63 24.27
C GLY A 427 -21.10 16.44 23.39
N SER A 428 -19.77 16.23 23.49
CA SER A 428 -18.80 16.89 22.60
C SER A 428 -18.33 15.99 21.45
N SER A 429 -18.47 16.46 20.21
CA SER A 429 -17.88 15.81 19.02
C SER A 429 -16.41 16.22 18.89
N PHE A 430 -15.49 15.29 19.11
CA PHE A 430 -14.06 15.55 19.03
C PHE A 430 -13.53 15.38 17.58
N SER A 431 -13.37 16.49 16.86
CA SER A 431 -12.58 16.58 15.61
C SER A 431 -11.06 16.53 15.91
N PRO A 432 -10.15 16.20 14.95
CA PRO A 432 -8.72 16.16 15.22
C PRO A 432 -8.22 17.56 15.61
N ILE A 433 -7.36 17.62 16.64
CA ILE A 433 -6.91 18.85 17.31
C ILE A 433 -5.94 19.63 16.41
N ILE A 434 -6.44 20.24 15.33
CA ILE A 434 -6.01 21.60 14.99
C ILE A 434 -7.06 22.48 15.66
N ASN A 435 -6.65 23.38 16.56
CA ASN A 435 -7.60 24.30 17.17
C ASN A 435 -8.41 24.96 16.05
N PRO A 436 -9.76 24.83 16.01
CA PRO A 436 -10.58 25.37 14.93
C PRO A 436 -10.43 26.88 14.72
N ARG A 437 -9.85 27.56 15.72
CA ARG A 437 -9.57 29.00 15.73
C ARG A 437 -8.11 29.36 15.46
N ASP A 438 -7.19 28.40 15.38
CA ASP A 438 -5.77 28.68 15.04
C ASP A 438 -5.53 28.55 13.53
N VAL A 439 -5.84 29.63 12.82
CA VAL A 439 -5.67 29.76 11.37
C VAL A 439 -4.24 29.44 10.92
N ARG A 440 -3.22 29.76 11.72
CA ARG A 440 -1.82 29.56 11.31
C ARG A 440 -1.47 28.08 11.19
N SER A 441 -1.95 27.26 12.12
CA SER A 441 -1.73 25.81 12.11
C SER A 441 -2.53 25.13 10.99
N GLN A 442 -3.75 25.62 10.72
CA GLN A 442 -4.58 25.16 9.60
C GLN A 442 -3.91 25.41 8.24
N VAL A 443 -3.43 26.64 8.01
CA VAL A 443 -2.70 27.02 6.78
C VAL A 443 -1.47 26.14 6.58
N LYS A 444 -0.67 25.92 7.63
CA LYS A 444 0.52 25.06 7.54
C LYS A 444 0.19 23.62 7.19
N TYR A 445 -0.87 23.08 7.77
CA TYR A 445 -1.32 21.72 7.50
C TYR A 445 -1.82 21.54 6.06
N VAL A 446 -2.62 22.48 5.55
CA VAL A 446 -3.09 22.45 4.16
C VAL A 446 -1.93 22.64 3.18
N ARG A 447 -1.03 23.61 3.41
CA ARG A 447 0.19 23.80 2.59
C ARG A 447 1.07 22.55 2.58
N TYR A 448 1.17 21.84 3.71
CA TYR A 448 1.87 20.56 3.77
C TYR A 448 1.20 19.52 2.86
N ASN A 449 -0.12 19.33 2.92
CA ASN A 449 -0.81 18.39 2.04
C ASN A 449 -0.60 18.72 0.56
N LEU A 450 -0.67 20.01 0.19
CA LEU A 450 -0.39 20.47 -1.18
C LEU A 450 1.06 20.21 -1.61
N LEU A 451 2.03 20.44 -0.71
CA LEU A 451 3.44 20.19 -0.98
C LEU A 451 3.72 18.72 -1.32
N PHE A 452 2.94 17.78 -0.77
CA PHE A 452 3.05 16.34 -1.05
C PHE A 452 2.06 15.84 -2.12
N GLY A 453 1.22 16.72 -2.68
CA GLY A 453 0.29 16.39 -3.76
C GLY A 453 -1.04 15.79 -3.30
N TYR A 454 -1.36 15.79 -2.01
CA TYR A 454 -2.62 15.31 -1.44
C TYR A 454 -3.74 16.35 -1.61
N ILE A 455 -4.18 16.59 -2.85
CA ILE A 455 -5.07 17.72 -3.19
C ILE A 455 -6.48 17.53 -2.64
N GLU A 456 -7.04 16.34 -2.79
CA GLU A 456 -8.39 16.03 -2.29
C GLU A 456 -8.45 16.16 -0.76
N GLU A 457 -7.41 15.68 -0.07
CA GLU A 457 -7.28 15.82 1.37
C GLU A 457 -7.03 17.28 1.76
N ALA A 458 -6.18 18.01 1.04
CA ALA A 458 -5.95 19.44 1.28
C ALA A 458 -7.26 20.22 1.20
N LYS A 459 -8.07 19.97 0.16
CA LYS A 459 -9.36 20.60 -0.07
C LYS A 459 -10.39 20.22 0.99
N SER A 460 -10.54 18.94 1.28
CA SER A 460 -11.49 18.47 2.30
C SER A 460 -11.18 19.07 3.67
N ASN A 461 -9.90 19.05 4.08
CA ASN A 461 -9.47 19.65 5.34
C ASN A 461 -9.67 21.18 5.33
N LEU A 462 -9.31 21.85 4.24
CA LEU A 462 -9.49 23.29 4.10
C LEU A 462 -10.96 23.71 4.23
N LEU A 463 -11.87 23.03 3.53
CA LEU A 463 -13.31 23.27 3.61
C LEU A 463 -13.83 23.06 5.04
N SER A 464 -13.36 22.01 5.73
CA SER A 464 -13.72 21.78 7.13
C SER A 464 -13.22 22.89 8.07
N PHE A 465 -12.02 23.45 7.85
CA PHE A 465 -11.52 24.58 8.64
C PHE A 465 -12.30 25.86 8.35
N MET A 466 -12.71 26.03 7.10
CA MET A 466 -13.52 27.16 6.69
C MET A 466 -14.90 27.14 7.34
N GLU A 467 -15.47 26.00 7.73
CA GLU A 467 -16.74 25.96 8.51
C GLU A 467 -16.67 26.80 9.80
N TYR A 468 -15.49 26.82 10.45
CA TYR A 468 -15.26 27.53 11.71
C TYR A 468 -14.57 28.90 11.52
N SER A 469 -13.88 29.09 10.38
CA SER A 469 -13.06 30.27 10.07
C SER A 469 -13.38 30.83 8.67
N GLN A 470 -14.67 31.04 8.36
CA GLN A 470 -15.16 31.50 7.05
C GLN A 470 -14.59 32.87 6.58
N THR A 471 -14.03 33.65 7.52
CA THR A 471 -13.49 35.00 7.31
C THR A 471 -11.96 35.06 7.27
N SER A 472 -11.29 33.91 7.12
CA SER A 472 -9.82 33.86 7.07
C SER A 472 -9.27 34.07 5.65
N ALA A 473 -8.63 35.21 5.42
CA ALA A 473 -7.97 35.52 4.13
C ALA A 473 -6.95 34.46 3.69
N PRO A 474 -6.05 33.94 4.57
CA PRO A 474 -5.11 32.88 4.19
C PRO A 474 -5.76 31.55 3.78
N LEU A 475 -6.93 31.21 4.34
CA LEU A 475 -7.65 29.99 3.94
C LEU A 475 -8.35 30.17 2.59
N CYS A 476 -8.92 31.35 2.33
CA CYS A 476 -9.46 31.69 1.01
C CYS A 476 -8.37 31.71 -0.07
N GLU A 477 -7.17 32.19 0.24
CA GLU A 477 -6.02 32.09 -0.67
C GLU A 477 -5.70 30.63 -1.03
N LEU A 478 -5.57 29.75 -0.03
CA LEU A 478 -5.29 28.33 -0.27
C LEU A 478 -6.39 27.64 -1.07
N LEU A 479 -7.64 28.07 -0.90
CA LEU A 479 -8.77 27.55 -1.67
C LEU A 479 -8.64 27.94 -3.14
N GLY A 480 -8.24 29.19 -3.40
CA GLY A 480 -7.92 29.66 -4.75
C GLY A 480 -6.77 28.88 -5.38
N GLU A 481 -5.70 28.61 -4.64
CA GLU A 481 -4.58 27.79 -5.12
C GLU A 481 -5.02 26.36 -5.48
N ILE A 482 -5.88 25.74 -4.67
CA ILE A 482 -6.44 24.42 -4.96
C ILE A 482 -7.28 24.43 -6.24
N PHE A 483 -8.15 25.43 -6.40
CA PHE A 483 -8.97 25.56 -7.61
C PHE A 483 -8.13 25.78 -8.87
N LEU A 484 -7.01 26.50 -8.79
CA LEU A 484 -6.07 26.60 -9.91
C LEU A 484 -5.48 25.24 -10.30
N ILE A 485 -5.14 24.39 -9.33
CA ILE A 485 -4.61 23.05 -9.63
C ILE A 485 -5.71 22.15 -10.22
N GLU A 486 -6.96 22.34 -9.82
CA GLU A 486 -8.14 21.68 -10.42
C GLU A 486 -8.58 22.29 -11.76
N GLU A 487 -7.83 23.27 -12.30
CA GLU A 487 -8.14 24.01 -13.53
C GLU A 487 -9.48 24.78 -13.50
N LYS A 488 -9.99 25.10 -12.30
CA LYS A 488 -11.23 25.87 -12.06
C LYS A 488 -10.94 27.36 -11.91
N LEU A 489 -10.73 28.02 -13.04
CA LEU A 489 -10.28 29.42 -13.08
C LEU A 489 -11.29 30.41 -12.46
N SER A 490 -12.59 30.20 -12.67
CA SER A 490 -13.66 31.05 -12.12
C SER A 490 -13.68 31.01 -10.59
N GLU A 491 -13.70 29.82 -10.01
CA GLU A 491 -13.77 29.61 -8.57
C GLU A 491 -12.46 30.05 -7.89
N ALA A 492 -11.31 29.87 -8.57
CA ALA A 492 -10.04 30.40 -8.11
C ALA A 492 -10.07 31.94 -8.02
N LEU A 493 -10.57 32.61 -9.07
CA LEU A 493 -10.69 34.07 -9.10
C LEU A 493 -11.56 34.59 -7.95
N GLU A 494 -12.74 33.98 -7.74
CA GLU A 494 -13.64 34.32 -6.63
C GLU A 494 -12.99 34.13 -5.26
N ALA A 495 -12.27 33.02 -5.06
CA ALA A 495 -11.58 32.73 -3.81
C ALA A 495 -10.47 33.75 -3.50
N PHE A 496 -9.67 34.13 -4.50
CA PHE A 496 -8.63 35.15 -4.32
C PHE A 496 -9.22 36.56 -4.11
N GLN A 497 -10.30 36.92 -4.82
CA GLN A 497 -11.01 38.18 -4.58
C GLN A 497 -11.54 38.25 -3.15
N LYS A 498 -12.10 37.14 -2.65
CA LYS A 498 -12.55 37.03 -1.26
C LYS A 498 -11.40 37.13 -0.26
N ALA A 499 -10.24 36.53 -0.56
CA ALA A 499 -9.07 36.65 0.31
C ALA A 499 -8.62 38.12 0.45
N VAL A 500 -8.56 38.85 -0.66
CA VAL A 500 -8.15 40.27 -0.68
C VAL A 500 -9.21 41.19 -0.07
N SER A 501 -10.50 40.86 -0.15
CA SER A 501 -11.55 41.64 0.50
C SER A 501 -11.59 41.46 2.03
N LEU A 502 -11.08 40.33 2.53
CA LEU A 502 -10.95 40.04 3.96
C LEU A 502 -9.67 40.63 4.57
N ASP A 503 -8.56 40.65 3.82
CA ASP A 503 -7.30 41.29 4.20
C ASP A 503 -6.68 41.97 2.96
N ASP A 504 -6.68 43.31 2.96
CA ASP A 504 -6.11 44.11 1.88
C ASP A 504 -4.57 44.06 1.82
N GLN A 505 -3.92 43.36 2.74
CA GLN A 505 -2.48 43.07 2.74
C GLN A 505 -2.18 41.63 2.34
N GLN A 506 -3.15 40.86 1.84
CA GLN A 506 -2.94 39.47 1.41
C GLN A 506 -2.17 39.38 0.08
N HIS A 507 -0.86 39.63 0.16
CA HIS A 507 0.08 39.75 -0.97
C HIS A 507 0.10 38.55 -1.94
N VAL A 508 0.05 37.30 -1.48
CA VAL A 508 0.08 36.13 -2.39
C VAL A 508 -1.22 36.05 -3.20
N ALA A 509 -2.38 36.21 -2.58
CA ALA A 509 -3.66 36.31 -3.29
C ALA A 509 -3.69 37.46 -4.32
N MET A 510 -3.14 38.64 -3.99
CA MET A 510 -3.00 39.75 -4.95
C MET A 510 -2.09 39.41 -6.13
N GLY A 511 -1.00 38.67 -5.88
CA GLY A 511 -0.10 38.18 -6.91
C GLY A 511 -0.79 37.23 -7.89
N TYR A 512 -1.64 36.34 -7.40
CA TYR A 512 -2.46 35.45 -8.24
C TYR A 512 -3.56 36.22 -9.00
N LEU A 513 -4.23 37.20 -8.37
CA LEU A 513 -5.19 38.05 -9.06
C LEU A 513 -4.55 38.85 -10.18
N SER A 514 -3.36 39.40 -9.96
CA SER A 514 -2.58 40.09 -10.98
C SER A 514 -2.37 39.20 -12.20
N PHE A 515 -1.91 37.97 -11.99
CA PHE A 515 -1.70 37.01 -13.07
C PHE A 515 -3.00 36.66 -13.81
N LEU A 516 -4.08 36.35 -13.08
CA LEU A 516 -5.36 35.98 -13.68
C LEU A 516 -6.05 37.13 -14.42
N SER A 517 -5.82 38.38 -14.00
CA SER A 517 -6.47 39.57 -14.58
C SER A 517 -5.56 40.38 -15.52
N GLY A 518 -4.25 40.13 -15.54
CA GLY A 518 -3.25 40.96 -16.21
C GLY A 518 -3.04 42.35 -15.60
N SER A 519 -3.48 42.58 -14.35
CA SER A 519 -3.48 43.91 -13.73
C SER A 519 -2.12 44.27 -13.12
N LYS A 520 -1.39 45.17 -13.80
CA LYS A 520 -0.14 45.75 -13.29
C LYS A 520 -0.30 46.43 -11.92
N GLU A 521 -1.42 47.10 -11.69
CA GLU A 521 -1.68 47.76 -10.42
C GLU A 521 -1.81 46.77 -9.25
N SER A 522 -2.41 45.60 -9.49
CA SER A 522 -2.51 44.54 -8.48
C SER A 522 -1.13 43.91 -8.19
N PHE A 523 -0.28 43.80 -9.20
CA PHE A 523 1.10 43.35 -9.05
C PHE A 523 1.91 44.30 -8.16
N ASP A 524 1.91 45.60 -8.47
CA ASP A 524 2.66 46.61 -7.72
C ASP A 524 2.22 46.66 -6.25
N ARG A 525 0.91 46.51 -6.00
CA ARG A 525 0.35 46.36 -4.65
C ARG A 525 0.83 45.10 -3.94
N ALA A 526 0.85 43.95 -4.62
CA ALA A 526 1.34 42.69 -4.06
C ALA A 526 2.82 42.79 -3.63
N ILE A 527 3.67 43.37 -4.48
CA ILE A 527 5.09 43.60 -4.19
C ILE A 527 5.26 44.53 -2.99
N SER A 528 4.58 45.68 -2.99
CA SER A 528 4.66 46.65 -1.90
C SER A 528 4.25 46.03 -0.55
N ALA A 529 3.18 45.22 -0.54
CA ALA A 529 2.67 44.56 0.65
C ALA A 529 3.65 43.50 1.21
N VAL A 530 4.28 42.68 0.35
CA VAL A 530 5.26 41.69 0.81
C VAL A 530 6.56 42.33 1.28
N GLU A 531 7.04 43.39 0.61
CA GLU A 531 8.24 44.13 1.01
C GLU A 531 8.08 44.79 2.39
N ALA A 532 6.92 45.40 2.66
CA ALA A 532 6.60 45.95 3.97
C ALA A 532 6.62 44.88 5.07
N LYS A 533 6.07 43.68 4.79
CA LYS A 533 6.06 42.54 5.71
C LYS A 533 7.47 41.98 5.97
N ILE A 534 8.32 41.93 4.94
CA ILE A 534 9.73 41.52 5.05
C ILE A 534 10.52 42.55 5.84
N ALA A 535 10.33 43.86 5.60
CA ALA A 535 11.01 44.92 6.35
C ALA A 535 10.69 44.86 7.86
N ALA A 536 9.44 44.54 8.20
CA ALA A 536 9.02 44.32 9.58
C ALA A 536 9.59 43.01 10.19
N ASN A 537 9.82 41.98 9.37
CA ASN A 537 10.31 40.67 9.81
C ASN A 537 11.42 40.11 8.90
N PRO A 538 12.65 40.67 8.92
CA PRO A 538 13.69 40.37 7.92
C PRO A 538 14.16 38.91 7.87
N ASN A 539 13.95 38.15 8.96
CA ASN A 539 14.37 36.75 9.09
C ASN A 539 13.26 35.73 8.76
N HIS A 540 12.07 36.17 8.34
CA HIS A 540 10.95 35.27 8.08
C HIS A 540 11.05 34.67 6.66
N LEU A 541 11.68 33.50 6.54
CA LEU A 541 11.98 32.86 5.26
C LEU A 541 10.77 32.62 4.36
N ASP A 542 9.60 32.29 4.95
CA ASP A 542 8.38 32.07 4.17
C ASP A 542 7.95 33.34 3.40
N LEU A 543 8.19 34.55 3.95
CA LEU A 543 7.84 35.81 3.27
C LEU A 543 8.78 36.09 2.09
N ILE A 544 10.05 35.71 2.21
CA ILE A 544 11.02 35.81 1.10
C ILE A 544 10.65 34.81 0.00
N ASN A 545 10.20 33.61 0.37
CA ASN A 545 9.67 32.63 -0.57
C ASN A 545 8.37 33.10 -1.23
N ASP A 546 7.44 33.67 -0.47
CA ASP A 546 6.18 34.23 -0.99
C ASP A 546 6.46 35.40 -1.96
N TYR A 547 7.46 36.25 -1.69
CA TYR A 547 7.91 37.28 -2.63
C TYR A 547 8.43 36.67 -3.94
N GLY A 548 9.31 35.68 -3.85
CA GLY A 548 9.76 34.92 -5.03
C GLY A 548 8.61 34.26 -5.79
N LYS A 549 7.60 33.74 -5.08
CA LYS A 549 6.41 33.09 -5.66
C LYS A 549 5.56 34.09 -6.44
N ILE A 550 5.31 35.29 -5.91
CA ILE A 550 4.56 36.35 -6.60
C ILE A 550 5.26 36.75 -7.91
N LEU A 551 6.58 36.94 -7.87
CA LEU A 551 7.39 37.23 -9.04
C LEU A 551 7.30 36.09 -10.08
N MET A 552 7.45 34.84 -9.64
CA MET A 552 7.40 33.66 -10.49
C MET A 552 6.03 33.47 -11.18
N ILE A 553 4.93 33.68 -10.45
CA ILE A 553 3.56 33.56 -10.99
C ILE A 553 3.29 34.63 -12.05
N ASN A 554 3.86 35.83 -11.88
CA ASN A 554 3.76 36.92 -12.85
C ASN A 554 4.91 36.90 -13.87
N GLU A 555 5.56 35.75 -14.07
CA GLU A 555 6.60 35.50 -15.09
C GLU A 555 7.91 36.30 -14.95
N HIS A 556 8.14 36.96 -13.82
CA HIS A 556 9.40 37.66 -13.49
C HIS A 556 10.45 36.68 -12.93
N TYR A 557 10.82 35.68 -13.72
CA TYR A 557 11.62 34.52 -13.27
C TYR A 557 13.04 34.85 -12.78
N GLU A 558 13.69 35.85 -13.37
CA GLU A 558 15.06 36.27 -12.98
C GLU A 558 15.07 36.85 -11.55
N GLU A 559 14.13 37.75 -11.28
CA GLU A 559 13.96 38.36 -9.95
C GLU A 559 13.49 37.32 -8.92
N ALA A 560 12.58 36.43 -9.31
CA ALA A 560 12.14 35.32 -8.46
C ALA A 560 13.33 34.44 -8.01
N ALA A 561 14.21 34.09 -8.95
CA ALA A 561 15.41 33.30 -8.65
C ALA A 561 16.35 34.00 -7.66
N ILE A 562 16.44 35.33 -7.69
CA ILE A 562 17.21 36.10 -6.70
C ILE A 562 16.61 35.94 -5.30
N GLN A 563 15.29 36.06 -5.15
CA GLN A 563 14.63 35.93 -3.85
C GLN A 563 14.73 34.50 -3.31
N PHE A 564 14.52 33.47 -4.13
CA PHE A 564 14.68 32.08 -3.68
C PHE A 564 16.13 31.77 -3.26
N LYS A 565 17.14 32.30 -3.98
CA LYS A 565 18.54 32.19 -3.57
C LYS A 565 18.81 32.86 -2.22
N LYS A 566 18.18 34.00 -1.91
CA LYS A 566 18.26 34.62 -0.58
C LYS A 566 17.67 33.71 0.49
N ALA A 567 16.50 33.12 0.25
CA ALA A 567 15.88 32.18 1.19
C ALA A 567 16.77 30.95 1.46
N LEU A 568 17.37 30.38 0.41
CA LEU A 568 18.26 29.22 0.51
C LEU A 568 19.62 29.55 1.15
N LYS A 569 20.11 30.79 1.03
CA LYS A 569 21.32 31.23 1.74
C LYS A 569 21.12 31.15 3.26
N SER A 570 19.91 31.46 3.73
CA SER A 570 19.57 31.39 5.15
C SER A 570 19.20 29.97 5.60
N ASN A 571 18.52 29.19 4.75
CA ASN A 571 18.24 27.77 5.01
C ASN A 571 18.45 26.92 3.74
N PRO A 572 19.63 26.27 3.60
CA PRO A 572 19.95 25.44 2.44
C PRO A 572 19.01 24.24 2.22
N ASN A 573 18.31 23.80 3.26
CA ASN A 573 17.42 22.64 3.23
C ASN A 573 15.95 23.02 2.99
N TYR A 574 15.66 24.28 2.66
CA TYR A 574 14.29 24.71 2.40
C TYR A 574 13.79 24.20 1.04
N LEU A 575 13.17 23.02 1.06
CA LEU A 575 12.76 22.28 -0.14
C LEU A 575 11.86 23.09 -1.08
N GLU A 576 10.89 23.82 -0.55
CA GLU A 576 9.94 24.59 -1.37
C GLU A 576 10.65 25.70 -2.17
N ALA A 577 11.50 26.50 -1.50
CA ALA A 577 12.31 27.51 -2.17
C ALA A 577 13.28 26.89 -3.19
N LYS A 578 13.79 25.68 -2.93
CA LYS A 578 14.67 24.94 -3.84
C LYS A 578 13.93 24.50 -5.11
N ILE A 579 12.73 23.95 -4.98
CA ILE A 579 11.87 23.57 -6.10
C ILE A 579 11.47 24.82 -6.91
N ASN A 580 11.03 25.90 -6.25
CA ASN A 580 10.63 27.13 -6.94
C ASN A 580 11.81 27.82 -7.65
N LEU A 581 13.01 27.77 -7.07
CA LEU A 581 14.23 28.22 -7.73
C LEU A 581 14.52 27.39 -8.99
N ALA A 582 14.45 26.06 -8.90
CA ALA A 582 14.69 25.19 -10.04
C ALA A 582 13.67 25.43 -11.18
N ILE A 583 12.40 25.65 -10.86
CA ILE A 583 11.38 26.03 -11.85
C ILE A 583 11.75 27.36 -12.51
N SER A 584 12.11 28.38 -11.72
CA SER A 584 12.51 29.70 -12.24
C SER A 584 13.76 29.62 -13.12
N LEU A 585 14.77 28.84 -12.70
CA LEU A 585 15.98 28.59 -13.48
C LEU A 585 15.69 27.89 -14.81
N SER A 586 14.81 26.89 -14.82
CA SER A 586 14.38 26.22 -16.05
C SER A 586 13.71 27.19 -17.02
N LYS A 587 12.85 28.08 -16.53
CA LYS A 587 12.14 29.07 -17.35
C LYS A 587 13.05 30.13 -17.98
N ILE A 588 14.19 30.45 -17.36
CA ILE A 588 15.22 31.34 -17.93
C ILE A 588 16.28 30.60 -18.76
N GLY A 589 16.05 29.33 -19.11
CA GLY A 589 16.94 28.52 -19.95
C GLY A 589 18.15 27.91 -19.22
N LYS A 590 18.18 27.96 -17.88
CA LYS A 590 19.24 27.36 -17.05
C LYS A 590 18.80 26.01 -16.47
N SER A 591 18.30 25.12 -17.34
CA SER A 591 17.76 23.83 -16.95
C SER A 591 18.82 22.88 -16.35
N GLU A 592 20.08 22.94 -16.81
CA GLU A 592 21.18 22.13 -16.26
C GLU A 592 21.42 22.45 -14.77
N ASP A 593 21.57 23.73 -14.43
CA ASP A 593 21.72 24.21 -13.05
C ASP A 593 20.55 23.77 -12.16
N ALA A 594 19.33 23.81 -12.71
CA ALA A 594 18.12 23.38 -12.02
C ALA A 594 18.12 21.88 -11.71
N ILE A 595 18.55 21.06 -12.68
CA ILE A 595 18.66 19.60 -12.51
C ILE A 595 19.72 19.25 -11.47
N GLU A 596 20.93 19.79 -11.60
CA GLU A 596 22.03 19.52 -10.65
C GLU A 596 21.64 19.89 -9.21
N MET A 597 20.90 20.99 -9.05
CA MET A 597 20.39 21.42 -7.76
C MET A 597 19.44 20.39 -7.13
N LEU A 598 18.56 19.78 -7.92
CA LEU A 598 17.48 18.91 -7.41
C LEU A 598 17.83 17.42 -7.38
N ILE A 599 18.66 16.93 -8.30
CA ILE A 599 18.82 15.49 -8.57
C ILE A 599 19.43 14.71 -7.41
N GLY A 600 20.29 15.33 -6.60
CA GLY A 600 20.90 14.74 -5.40
C GLY A 600 20.12 15.00 -4.11
N VAL A 601 18.92 15.57 -4.17
CA VAL A 601 18.12 15.85 -2.97
C VAL A 601 17.43 14.57 -2.52
N GLU A 602 17.97 13.95 -1.47
CA GLU A 602 17.34 12.80 -0.81
C GLU A 602 16.08 13.24 -0.06
N ASN A 603 14.93 13.16 -0.72
CA ASN A 603 13.63 13.51 -0.14
C ASN A 603 12.51 12.65 -0.72
N LYS A 604 11.53 12.27 0.10
CA LYS A 604 10.36 11.47 -0.31
C LYS A 604 9.18 12.33 -0.77
N ASN A 605 9.45 13.44 -1.45
CA ASN A 605 8.42 14.35 -1.94
C ASN A 605 8.13 14.10 -3.43
N PRO A 606 6.89 13.70 -3.82
CA PRO A 606 6.52 13.48 -5.21
C PRO A 606 6.69 14.72 -6.11
N ARG A 607 6.41 15.93 -5.59
CA ARG A 607 6.54 17.21 -6.33
C ARG A 607 7.97 17.48 -6.78
N LEU A 608 8.97 17.09 -6.00
CA LEU A 608 10.38 17.22 -6.37
C LEU A 608 10.66 16.42 -7.66
N PHE A 609 10.30 15.13 -7.67
CA PHE A 609 10.56 14.25 -8.80
C PHE A 609 9.66 14.55 -10.01
N PHE A 610 8.43 15.00 -9.78
CA PHE A 610 7.58 15.52 -10.85
C PHE A 610 8.19 16.77 -11.50
N THR A 611 8.71 17.70 -10.69
CA THR A 611 9.40 18.91 -11.19
C THR A 611 10.66 18.55 -11.98
N LEU A 612 11.47 17.62 -11.47
CA LEU A 612 12.61 17.07 -12.22
C LEU A 612 12.15 16.46 -13.56
N GLY A 613 11.05 15.71 -13.56
CA GLY A 613 10.44 15.15 -14.76
C GLY A 613 10.06 16.23 -15.77
N GLU A 614 9.40 17.31 -15.35
CA GLU A 614 9.03 18.43 -16.22
C GLU A 614 10.25 19.15 -16.79
N ILE A 615 11.30 19.36 -15.98
CA ILE A 615 12.54 19.99 -16.44
C ILE A 615 13.24 19.09 -17.46
N PHE A 616 13.32 17.78 -17.20
CA PHE A 616 13.86 16.82 -18.15
C PHE A 616 13.05 16.77 -19.45
N TYR A 617 11.72 16.78 -19.36
CA TYR A 617 10.82 16.79 -20.50
C TYR A 617 11.05 18.05 -21.36
N GLN A 618 11.09 19.23 -20.75
CA GLN A 618 11.34 20.51 -21.44
C GLN A 618 12.74 20.57 -22.07
N SER A 619 13.74 19.95 -21.44
CA SER A 619 15.11 19.83 -22.00
C SER A 619 15.24 18.76 -23.10
N GLY A 620 14.17 18.03 -23.43
CA GLY A 620 14.18 16.96 -24.43
C GLY A 620 14.81 15.64 -23.96
N ARG A 621 15.20 15.53 -22.69
CA ARG A 621 15.78 14.32 -22.07
C ARG A 621 14.66 13.35 -21.65
N LEU A 622 13.88 12.87 -22.62
CA LEU A 622 12.61 12.17 -22.42
C LEU A 622 12.72 10.88 -21.58
N TYR A 623 13.80 10.11 -21.73
CA TYR A 623 14.03 8.92 -20.89
C TYR A 623 14.23 9.28 -19.42
N LEU A 624 15.03 10.32 -19.13
CA LEU A 624 15.23 10.79 -17.75
C LEU A 624 13.95 11.40 -17.18
N ALA A 625 13.17 12.07 -18.01
CA ALA A 625 11.84 12.54 -17.64
C ALA A 625 10.96 11.37 -17.19
N TYR A 626 10.91 10.29 -17.98
CA TYR A 626 10.18 9.07 -17.65
C TYR A 626 10.64 8.45 -16.33
N LYS A 627 11.95 8.35 -16.08
CA LYS A 627 12.48 7.84 -14.80
C LYS A 627 12.10 8.73 -13.61
N ALA A 628 12.22 10.05 -13.74
CA ALA A 628 11.83 10.98 -12.68
C ALA A 628 10.32 10.92 -12.39
N TYR A 629 9.48 10.87 -13.42
CA TYR A 629 8.03 10.70 -13.27
C TYR A 629 7.67 9.34 -12.65
N ASN A 630 8.34 8.25 -13.02
CA ASN A 630 8.11 6.94 -12.40
C ASN A 630 8.45 6.97 -10.91
N LYS A 631 9.55 7.63 -10.54
CA LYS A 631 9.91 7.82 -9.13
C LYS A 631 8.86 8.63 -8.37
N ALA A 632 8.29 9.67 -9.00
CA ALA A 632 7.15 10.39 -8.44
C ALA A 632 5.91 9.47 -8.27
N SER A 633 5.66 8.58 -9.22
CA SER A 633 4.53 7.63 -9.22
C SER A 633 4.64 6.61 -8.09
N ILE A 634 5.84 6.09 -7.84
CA ILE A 634 6.11 5.17 -6.72
C ILE A 634 5.79 5.85 -5.38
N LEU A 635 6.10 7.15 -5.24
CA LEU A 635 5.83 7.90 -4.02
C LEU A 635 4.36 8.28 -3.87
N TYR A 636 3.70 8.66 -4.97
CA TYR A 636 2.28 8.98 -4.99
C TYR A 636 1.68 8.76 -6.39
N PRO A 637 1.01 7.62 -6.63
CA PRO A 637 0.47 7.27 -7.95
C PRO A 637 -0.60 8.23 -8.48
N ALA A 638 -1.30 8.92 -7.58
CA ALA A 638 -2.38 9.86 -7.89
C ALA A 638 -1.88 11.32 -8.02
N TYR A 639 -0.57 11.55 -8.17
CA TYR A 639 -0.04 12.91 -8.29
C TYR A 639 -0.65 13.62 -9.52
N PRO A 640 -1.16 14.86 -9.38
CA PRO A 640 -1.82 15.59 -10.45
C PRO A 640 -0.95 15.73 -11.69
N GLY A 641 -1.52 15.49 -12.88
CA GLY A 641 -0.80 15.60 -14.15
C GLY A 641 0.24 14.50 -14.44
N LEU A 642 0.51 13.59 -13.50
CA LEU A 642 1.56 12.58 -13.65
C LEU A 642 1.19 11.44 -14.62
N ARG A 643 -0.03 10.90 -14.52
CA ARG A 643 -0.48 9.75 -15.33
C ARG A 643 -0.45 10.05 -16.85
N PRO A 644 -0.95 11.20 -17.33
CA PRO A 644 -0.85 11.56 -18.75
C PRO A 644 0.60 11.61 -19.25
N ARG A 645 1.52 12.20 -18.48
CA ARG A 645 2.95 12.29 -18.82
C ARG A 645 3.60 10.92 -18.95
N LEU A 646 3.33 10.03 -17.99
CA LEU A 646 3.85 8.67 -18.02
C LEU A 646 3.31 7.87 -19.21
N PHE A 647 2.02 7.98 -19.50
CA PHE A 647 1.41 7.31 -20.64
C PHE A 647 2.02 7.76 -21.99
N GLU A 648 2.18 9.07 -22.17
CA GLU A 648 2.79 9.66 -23.35
C GLU A 648 4.23 9.15 -23.56
N LEU A 649 5.06 9.24 -22.51
CA LEU A 649 6.47 8.86 -22.58
C LEU A 649 6.67 7.35 -22.72
N ALA A 650 5.86 6.52 -22.06
CA ALA A 650 5.89 5.08 -22.26
C ALA A 650 5.56 4.71 -23.71
N GLY A 651 4.57 5.38 -24.31
CA GLY A 651 4.23 5.24 -25.72
C GLY A 651 5.37 5.62 -26.66
N TYR A 652 6.10 6.71 -26.34
CA TYR A 652 7.29 7.15 -27.07
C TYR A 652 8.42 6.11 -26.98
N LEU A 653 8.76 5.65 -25.77
CA LEU A 653 9.84 4.68 -25.54
C LEU A 653 9.55 3.34 -26.25
N ARG A 654 8.31 2.86 -26.21
CA ARG A 654 7.91 1.64 -26.95
C ARG A 654 8.10 1.76 -28.46
N LYS A 655 7.77 2.94 -29.04
CA LYS A 655 8.03 3.20 -30.47
C LYS A 655 9.53 3.32 -30.75
N LEU A 656 10.31 3.79 -29.80
CA LEU A 656 11.76 3.89 -29.93
C LEU A 656 12.40 2.50 -29.98
N ASP A 657 11.93 1.53 -29.19
CA ASP A 657 12.43 0.16 -29.26
C ASP A 657 12.19 -0.51 -30.62
N THR A 658 11.04 -0.27 -31.27
CA THR A 658 10.80 -0.81 -32.62
C THR A 658 11.72 -0.17 -33.67
N VAL A 659 12.06 1.11 -33.51
CA VAL A 659 13.03 1.80 -34.37
C VAL A 659 14.45 1.24 -34.16
N ILE A 660 14.81 0.94 -32.91
CA ILE A 660 16.07 0.28 -32.56
C ILE A 660 16.15 -1.08 -33.25
N ASP A 661 15.13 -1.94 -33.11
CA ASP A 661 15.09 -3.27 -33.73
C ASP A 661 15.30 -3.22 -35.25
N LEU A 662 14.70 -2.24 -35.93
CA LEU A 662 14.87 -2.04 -37.36
C LEU A 662 16.32 -1.64 -37.71
N HIS A 663 16.90 -0.70 -36.97
CA HIS A 663 18.26 -0.24 -37.21
C HIS A 663 19.32 -1.28 -36.88
N GLU A 664 19.07 -2.14 -35.89
CA GLU A 664 19.91 -3.29 -35.64
C GLU A 664 19.95 -4.25 -36.83
N LYS A 665 18.81 -4.52 -37.48
CA LYS A 665 18.78 -5.33 -38.71
C LYS A 665 19.59 -4.69 -39.85
N PHE A 666 19.52 -3.37 -40.00
CA PHE A 666 20.34 -2.65 -40.98
C PHE A 666 21.84 -2.74 -40.68
N VAL A 667 22.23 -2.57 -39.42
CA VAL A 667 23.64 -2.74 -39.00
C VAL A 667 24.11 -4.19 -39.22
N ASN A 668 23.28 -5.19 -38.92
CA ASN A 668 23.65 -6.60 -39.11
C ASN A 668 23.82 -7.00 -40.58
N THR A 669 23.00 -6.45 -41.47
CA THR A 669 23.10 -6.71 -42.93
C THR A 669 24.23 -5.92 -43.59
N SER A 670 24.61 -4.78 -43.02
CA SER A 670 25.62 -3.86 -43.58
C SER A 670 26.59 -3.34 -42.49
N PRO A 671 27.41 -4.20 -41.87
CA PRO A 671 28.18 -3.86 -40.66
C PRO A 671 29.40 -2.97 -40.90
N LYS A 672 29.76 -2.69 -42.16
CA LYS A 672 30.94 -1.87 -42.51
C LYS A 672 30.63 -0.38 -42.73
N PHE A 673 29.40 0.06 -42.41
CA PHE A 673 29.00 1.46 -42.59
C PHE A 673 28.96 2.21 -41.25
N PRO A 674 29.82 3.22 -41.04
CA PRO A 674 29.90 3.95 -39.77
C PRO A 674 28.63 4.76 -39.48
N ASP A 675 27.90 5.22 -40.51
CA ASP A 675 26.63 5.95 -40.37
C ASP A 675 25.54 5.11 -39.67
N LEU A 676 25.46 3.82 -39.99
CA LEU A 676 24.45 2.92 -39.42
C LEU A 676 24.71 2.67 -37.93
N HIS A 677 25.97 2.45 -37.57
CA HIS A 677 26.39 2.34 -36.17
C HIS A 677 26.13 3.63 -35.38
N THR A 678 26.40 4.79 -35.99
CA THR A 678 26.15 6.10 -35.36
C THR A 678 24.65 6.36 -35.16
N LYS A 679 23.81 6.04 -36.15
CA LYS A 679 22.34 6.15 -36.03
C LYS A 679 21.79 5.23 -34.95
N LEU A 680 22.21 3.97 -34.92
CA LEU A 680 21.82 3.01 -33.88
C LEU A 680 22.27 3.48 -32.49
N ALA A 681 23.49 4.01 -32.36
CA ALA A 681 23.99 4.59 -31.12
C ALA A 681 23.11 5.74 -30.62
N ASN A 682 22.65 6.63 -31.51
CA ASN A 682 21.74 7.72 -31.15
C ASN A 682 20.41 7.20 -30.61
N PHE A 683 19.82 6.18 -31.24
CA PHE A 683 18.56 5.59 -30.75
C PHE A 683 18.74 4.90 -29.40
N TYR A 684 19.83 4.17 -29.19
CA TYR A 684 20.15 3.63 -27.87
C TYR A 684 20.30 4.73 -26.82
N HIS A 685 20.97 5.83 -27.14
CA HIS A 685 21.11 6.95 -26.22
C HIS A 685 19.74 7.58 -25.85
N LEU A 686 18.86 7.81 -26.83
CA LEU A 686 17.50 8.30 -26.60
C LEU A 686 16.66 7.33 -25.73
N ALA A 687 16.93 6.03 -25.82
CA ALA A 687 16.27 5.00 -25.02
C ALA A 687 16.90 4.81 -23.63
N GLY A 688 17.89 5.65 -23.27
CA GLY A 688 18.64 5.55 -22.02
C GLY A 688 19.64 4.38 -21.97
N LYS A 689 19.85 3.66 -23.07
CA LYS A 689 20.77 2.53 -23.20
C LYS A 689 22.19 3.02 -23.51
N SER A 690 22.74 3.87 -22.63
CA SER A 690 23.99 4.62 -22.88
C SER A 690 25.22 3.73 -23.09
N GLU A 691 25.35 2.59 -22.42
CA GLU A 691 26.47 1.65 -22.64
C GLU A 691 26.44 1.03 -24.04
N LEU A 692 25.25 0.70 -24.54
CA LEU A 692 25.06 0.23 -25.91
C LEU A 692 25.36 1.34 -26.92
N ALA A 693 24.95 2.57 -26.63
CA ALA A 693 25.29 3.74 -27.46
C ALA A 693 26.81 3.93 -27.57
N ILE A 694 27.53 3.94 -26.44
CA ILE A 694 29.00 4.04 -26.39
C ILE A 694 29.65 2.93 -27.23
N THR A 695 29.16 1.70 -27.08
CA THR A 695 29.67 0.55 -27.83
C THR A 695 29.52 0.74 -29.34
N GLN A 696 28.36 1.22 -29.79
CA GLN A 696 28.11 1.45 -31.22
C GLN A 696 28.91 2.64 -31.78
N PHE A 697 29.08 3.73 -31.02
CA PHE A 697 29.96 4.82 -31.43
C PHE A 697 31.42 4.36 -31.56
N LYS A 698 31.92 3.52 -30.64
CA LYS A 698 33.26 2.92 -30.74
C LYS A 698 33.40 2.03 -31.98
N LYS A 699 32.37 1.25 -32.32
CA LYS A 699 32.35 0.45 -33.56
C LYS A 699 32.38 1.33 -34.82
N ALA A 700 31.64 2.45 -34.84
CA ALA A 700 31.70 3.41 -35.94
C ALA A 700 33.12 3.99 -36.13
N LEU A 701 33.80 4.33 -35.03
CA LEU A 701 35.18 4.84 -35.05
C LEU A 701 36.22 3.77 -35.38
N ALA A 702 35.97 2.50 -35.05
CA ALA A 702 36.83 1.39 -35.48
C ALA A 702 36.78 1.19 -37.00
N ILE A 703 35.63 1.44 -37.63
CA ILE A 703 35.46 1.39 -39.08
C ILE A 703 36.07 2.63 -39.76
N ASN A 704 35.84 3.82 -39.19
CA ASN A 704 36.42 5.07 -39.67
C ASN A 704 36.88 5.95 -38.48
N PRO A 705 38.18 5.95 -38.16
CA PRO A 705 38.73 6.71 -37.03
C PRO A 705 38.52 8.23 -37.12
N ASN A 706 38.31 8.78 -38.32
CA ASN A 706 38.11 10.21 -38.56
C ASN A 706 36.63 10.60 -38.66
N TYR A 707 35.71 9.70 -38.28
CA TYR A 707 34.28 9.96 -38.33
C TYR A 707 33.85 10.95 -37.22
N LYS A 708 33.81 12.23 -37.59
CA LYS A 708 33.65 13.37 -36.66
C LYS A 708 32.40 13.28 -35.79
N GLU A 709 31.27 12.86 -36.36
CA GLU A 709 29.99 12.82 -35.62
C GLU A 709 30.04 11.82 -34.45
N ALA A 710 30.50 10.58 -34.69
CA ALA A 710 30.61 9.58 -33.62
C ALA A 710 31.61 10.00 -32.54
N LYS A 711 32.72 10.66 -32.91
CA LYS A 711 33.71 11.16 -31.94
C LYS A 711 33.12 12.22 -31.02
N ILE A 712 32.46 13.24 -31.58
CA ILE A 712 31.84 14.33 -30.81
C ILE A 712 30.76 13.77 -29.87
N LYS A 713 29.88 12.90 -30.39
CA LYS A 713 28.78 12.32 -29.59
C LYS A 713 29.27 11.39 -28.48
N LEU A 714 30.31 10.60 -28.74
CA LEU A 714 30.94 9.75 -27.72
C LEU A 714 31.56 10.58 -26.61
N GLU A 715 32.33 11.63 -26.95
CA GLU A 715 32.95 12.52 -25.96
C GLU A 715 31.88 13.27 -25.13
N SER A 716 30.80 13.73 -25.77
CA SER A 716 29.67 14.37 -25.09
C SER A 716 28.99 13.42 -24.10
N LEU A 717 28.69 12.19 -24.53
CA LEU A 717 28.01 11.20 -23.70
C LEU A 717 28.87 10.78 -22.49
N GLN A 718 30.19 10.68 -22.66
CA GLN A 718 31.11 10.35 -21.58
C GLN A 718 31.27 11.49 -20.56
N LYS A 719 31.07 12.74 -20.98
CA LYS A 719 31.19 13.93 -20.12
C LYS A 719 29.88 14.32 -19.44
N ASP A 720 28.74 13.79 -19.84
CA ASP A 720 27.43 14.13 -19.26
C ASP A 720 27.38 13.81 -17.75
N SER A 721 27.46 14.85 -16.91
CA SER A 721 27.39 14.76 -15.44
C SER A 721 25.97 14.46 -14.98
N ILE A 722 24.99 15.08 -15.62
CA ILE A 722 23.57 14.92 -15.29
C ILE A 722 23.12 13.48 -15.52
N TRP A 723 23.52 12.86 -16.63
CA TRP A 723 23.21 11.46 -16.87
C TRP A 723 23.74 10.55 -15.76
N ARG A 724 24.97 10.78 -15.31
CA ARG A 724 25.59 10.00 -14.21
C ARG A 724 24.86 10.20 -12.88
N LEU A 725 24.53 11.45 -12.53
CA LEU A 725 23.75 11.76 -11.32
C LEU A 725 22.34 11.17 -11.39
N ALA A 726 21.69 11.24 -12.56
CA ALA A 726 20.36 10.68 -12.78
C ALA A 726 20.38 9.16 -12.62
N LYS A 727 21.39 8.49 -13.18
CA LYS A 727 21.61 7.05 -13.01
C LYS A 727 21.71 6.68 -11.53
N GLN A 728 22.49 7.44 -10.75
CA GLN A 728 22.69 7.18 -9.33
C GLN A 728 21.42 7.40 -8.49
N HIS A 729 20.67 8.47 -8.79
CA HIS A 729 19.59 8.94 -7.90
C HIS A 729 18.18 8.62 -8.39
N LEU A 730 17.99 8.23 -9.65
CA LEU A 730 16.67 7.94 -10.24
C LEU A 730 16.51 6.48 -10.69
N GLU A 731 17.60 5.71 -10.85
CA GLU A 731 17.52 4.27 -11.08
C GLU A 731 17.57 3.54 -9.73
N ASP A 732 16.60 2.65 -9.48
CA ASP A 732 16.65 1.78 -8.30
C ASP A 732 17.71 0.68 -8.50
N ALA A 733 18.38 0.25 -7.43
CA ALA A 733 19.41 -0.81 -7.47
C ALA A 733 18.89 -2.16 -8.01
N THR A 734 17.57 -2.34 -8.06
CA THR A 734 16.85 -3.48 -8.64
C THR A 734 16.71 -3.38 -10.17
N ASP A 735 16.90 -2.21 -10.76
CA ASP A 735 16.66 -1.92 -12.19
C ASP A 735 17.97 -1.91 -13.00
N VAL A 736 18.91 -2.78 -12.63
CA VAL A 736 20.05 -3.11 -13.51
C VAL A 736 19.61 -4.29 -14.36
N ASN A 737 18.84 -4.00 -15.42
CA ASN A 737 18.59 -4.92 -16.53
C ASN A 737 19.95 -5.29 -17.17
N ALA A 738 20.63 -6.25 -16.57
CA ALA A 738 21.79 -6.88 -17.17
C ALA A 738 21.26 -7.62 -18.39
N ALA A 739 21.71 -7.22 -19.58
CA ALA A 739 21.35 -7.88 -20.82
C ALA A 739 22.60 -8.07 -21.68
N THR A 740 22.74 -9.24 -22.28
CA THR A 740 23.87 -9.58 -23.14
C THR A 740 23.40 -10.23 -24.43
N ARG A 741 24.19 -10.05 -25.49
CA ARG A 741 24.07 -10.82 -26.75
C ARG A 741 25.19 -11.84 -26.90
N ALA A 742 26.14 -11.84 -25.98
CA ALA A 742 27.31 -12.71 -25.98
C ALA A 742 27.22 -13.62 -24.76
N LEU A 743 26.22 -14.51 -24.76
CA LEU A 743 26.05 -15.53 -23.73
C LEU A 743 26.46 -16.88 -24.31
N LYS A 744 27.32 -17.60 -23.61
CA LYS A 744 27.63 -19.00 -23.93
C LYS A 744 26.96 -19.93 -22.93
N ALA A 745 26.31 -20.98 -23.42
CA ALA A 745 25.75 -22.02 -22.57
C ALA A 745 26.67 -23.24 -22.57
N VAL A 746 26.95 -23.77 -21.38
CA VAL A 746 27.51 -25.11 -21.18
C VAL A 746 26.38 -26.01 -20.71
N VAL A 747 26.07 -27.02 -21.50
CA VAL A 747 24.93 -27.91 -21.26
C VAL A 747 25.47 -29.30 -20.91
N ASN A 748 25.22 -29.77 -19.70
CA ASN A 748 25.60 -31.10 -19.24
C ASN A 748 24.37 -32.02 -19.33
N PHE A 749 24.52 -33.26 -19.78
CA PHE A 749 23.39 -34.18 -20.01
C PHE A 749 23.70 -35.65 -19.68
N ILE A 750 24.79 -35.92 -18.94
CA ILE A 750 25.14 -37.25 -18.41
C ILE A 750 25.57 -37.13 -16.95
N SER A 751 24.81 -37.75 -16.05
CA SER A 751 25.16 -37.98 -14.64
C SER A 751 25.68 -39.41 -14.48
N GLY A 752 26.60 -39.64 -13.53
CA GLY A 752 27.44 -40.84 -13.39
C GLY A 752 26.77 -42.20 -13.11
N ASP A 753 25.47 -42.36 -13.38
CA ASP A 753 24.79 -43.66 -13.38
C ASP A 753 24.70 -44.21 -14.81
N GLU A 754 25.53 -45.22 -15.07
CA GLU A 754 25.64 -45.95 -16.33
C GLU A 754 24.30 -46.62 -16.72
N LYS A 755 23.50 -46.01 -17.60
CA LYS A 755 22.62 -46.66 -18.62
C LYS A 755 21.66 -45.65 -19.28
N VAL A 756 22.15 -44.88 -20.26
CA VAL A 756 21.26 -44.21 -21.24
C VAL A 756 21.91 -44.26 -22.62
N HIS A 757 21.19 -44.77 -23.63
CA HIS A 757 21.64 -44.78 -25.03
C HIS A 757 21.04 -43.58 -25.76
N PHE A 758 21.87 -42.62 -26.20
CA PHE A 758 21.44 -41.58 -27.13
C PHE A 758 21.47 -42.12 -28.57
N PRO A 759 20.51 -41.74 -29.44
CA PRO A 759 20.54 -42.08 -30.85
C PRO A 759 21.77 -41.43 -31.52
N ALA A 760 22.30 -42.09 -32.56
CA ALA A 760 23.52 -41.68 -33.25
C ALA A 760 23.46 -40.24 -33.85
N GLU A 761 22.26 -39.69 -34.02
CA GLU A 761 22.01 -38.35 -34.53
C GLU A 761 21.08 -37.58 -33.56
N ALA A 762 21.61 -37.13 -32.43
CA ALA A 762 20.88 -36.26 -31.50
C ALA A 762 21.13 -34.77 -31.82
N VAL A 763 20.12 -33.92 -31.62
CA VAL A 763 20.20 -32.47 -31.86
C VAL A 763 19.77 -31.73 -30.61
N LEU A 764 20.59 -30.79 -30.15
CA LEU A 764 20.25 -29.86 -29.07
C LEU A 764 19.50 -28.65 -29.66
N HIS A 765 18.28 -28.43 -29.18
CA HIS A 765 17.43 -27.29 -29.48
C HIS A 765 17.38 -26.36 -28.27
N ILE A 766 17.60 -25.06 -28.48
CA ILE A 766 17.48 -24.03 -27.45
C ILE A 766 16.50 -22.98 -27.94
N LYS A 767 15.46 -22.69 -27.16
CA LYS A 767 14.45 -21.69 -27.50
C LYS A 767 14.40 -20.61 -26.43
N ASN A 768 14.55 -19.35 -26.81
CA ASN A 768 14.13 -18.26 -25.94
C ASN A 768 12.60 -18.19 -25.97
N VAL A 769 11.99 -18.36 -24.81
CA VAL A 769 10.54 -18.45 -24.66
C VAL A 769 9.83 -17.12 -24.95
N GLY A 770 10.44 -15.99 -24.62
CA GLY A 770 9.90 -14.65 -24.85
C GLY A 770 9.98 -14.23 -26.32
N SER A 771 11.16 -14.36 -26.95
CA SER A 771 11.36 -13.96 -28.34
C SER A 771 10.95 -15.01 -29.36
N SER A 772 10.66 -16.24 -28.92
CA SER A 772 10.40 -17.43 -29.76
C SER A 772 11.54 -17.82 -30.71
N LYS A 773 12.70 -17.16 -30.62
CA LYS A 773 13.88 -17.52 -31.40
C LYS A 773 14.45 -18.85 -30.94
N THR A 774 14.97 -19.61 -31.88
CA THR A 774 15.50 -20.96 -31.65
C THR A 774 16.91 -21.09 -32.21
N ILE A 775 17.72 -21.91 -31.55
CA ILE A 775 19.00 -22.42 -32.02
C ILE A 775 18.89 -23.95 -32.06
N GLN A 776 19.46 -24.56 -33.08
CA GLN A 776 19.61 -26.02 -33.18
C GLN A 776 21.07 -26.36 -33.46
N LYS A 777 21.60 -27.37 -32.79
CA LYS A 777 22.97 -27.86 -32.98
C LYS A 777 23.02 -29.37 -32.87
N ALA A 778 23.58 -30.05 -33.87
CA ALA A 778 23.82 -31.48 -33.79
C ALA A 778 24.84 -31.79 -32.67
N ILE A 779 24.56 -32.83 -31.89
CA ILE A 779 25.46 -33.35 -30.85
C ILE A 779 26.36 -34.39 -31.51
N ASN A 780 27.67 -34.18 -31.46
CA ASN A 780 28.63 -35.12 -32.05
C ASN A 780 29.03 -36.25 -31.08
N ALA A 781 29.71 -37.28 -31.59
CA ALA A 781 30.12 -38.45 -30.80
C ALA A 781 30.97 -38.10 -29.57
N ALA A 782 31.90 -37.14 -29.69
CA ALA A 782 32.74 -36.71 -28.56
C ALA A 782 31.94 -35.96 -27.47
N GLN A 783 30.90 -35.23 -27.85
CA GLN A 783 29.98 -34.58 -26.89
C GLN A 783 29.06 -35.59 -26.22
N LEU A 784 28.66 -36.66 -26.92
CA LEU A 784 27.94 -37.78 -26.33
C LEU A 784 28.83 -38.56 -25.34
N GLU A 785 30.11 -38.75 -25.63
CA GLU A 785 31.05 -39.42 -24.72
C GLU A 785 31.37 -38.58 -23.47
N SER A 786 31.56 -37.27 -23.64
CA SER A 786 31.88 -36.36 -22.53
C SER A 786 30.66 -35.90 -21.73
N GLY A 787 29.44 -36.11 -22.26
CA GLY A 787 28.19 -35.72 -21.62
C GLY A 787 27.97 -34.21 -21.51
N THR A 788 28.70 -33.40 -22.28
CA THR A 788 28.63 -31.94 -22.22
C THR A 788 28.69 -31.30 -23.62
N ALA A 789 28.01 -30.16 -23.80
CA ALA A 789 28.05 -29.39 -25.03
C ALA A 789 28.06 -27.88 -24.76
N GLU A 790 28.98 -27.15 -25.40
CA GLU A 790 29.04 -25.69 -25.36
C GLU A 790 28.42 -25.05 -26.60
N LEU A 791 27.64 -23.99 -26.42
CA LEU A 791 26.94 -23.25 -27.49
C LEU A 791 27.02 -21.73 -27.31
N ASP A 792 27.18 -21.03 -28.43
CA ASP A 792 26.97 -19.58 -28.48
C ASP A 792 25.47 -19.29 -28.67
N LEU A 793 24.91 -18.52 -27.74
CA LEU A 793 23.49 -18.14 -27.74
C LEU A 793 23.23 -16.81 -28.44
N SER A 794 24.26 -16.17 -29.02
CA SER A 794 24.10 -14.93 -29.77
C SER A 794 22.98 -14.93 -30.86
N PRO A 795 22.65 -16.05 -31.54
CA PRO A 795 21.52 -16.09 -32.45
C PRO A 795 20.13 -15.92 -31.79
N LEU A 796 19.99 -16.14 -30.48
CA LEU A 796 18.74 -15.88 -29.75
C LEU A 796 18.47 -14.38 -29.55
N GLY A 797 19.45 -13.51 -29.84
CA GLY A 797 19.32 -12.06 -29.73
C GLY A 797 19.71 -11.53 -28.34
N LEU A 798 19.10 -10.42 -27.92
CA LEU A 798 19.34 -9.85 -26.59
C LEU A 798 18.69 -10.76 -25.55
N LEU A 799 19.52 -11.23 -24.62
CA LEU A 799 19.09 -12.04 -23.48
C LEU A 799 19.22 -11.19 -22.22
N ALA A 800 18.11 -11.02 -21.49
CA ALA A 800 18.06 -10.26 -20.26
C ALA A 800 18.08 -11.19 -19.03
N SER A 801 18.49 -10.67 -17.87
CA SER A 801 18.27 -11.36 -16.61
C SER A 801 16.77 -11.68 -16.46
N GLN A 802 16.46 -12.92 -16.07
CA GLN A 802 15.13 -13.52 -15.96
C GLN A 802 14.47 -13.98 -17.26
N ASP A 803 15.15 -13.88 -18.41
CA ASP A 803 14.70 -14.58 -19.63
C ASP A 803 14.70 -16.10 -19.41
N ILE A 804 13.70 -16.78 -19.99
CA ILE A 804 13.57 -18.24 -19.92
C ILE A 804 14.08 -18.84 -21.23
N LEU A 805 15.11 -19.69 -21.11
CA LEU A 805 15.64 -20.50 -22.19
C LEU A 805 15.22 -21.95 -22.01
N LEU A 806 14.58 -22.53 -23.02
CA LEU A 806 14.20 -23.95 -23.02
C LEU A 806 15.25 -24.75 -23.79
N PHE A 807 15.97 -25.63 -23.10
CA PHE A 807 16.96 -26.55 -23.66
C PHE A 807 16.32 -27.93 -23.87
N GLN A 808 16.52 -28.52 -25.04
CA GLN A 808 15.92 -29.82 -25.42
C GLN A 808 16.90 -30.62 -26.25
N ILE A 809 17.08 -31.91 -25.96
CA ILE A 809 17.75 -32.84 -26.89
C ILE A 809 16.66 -33.62 -27.59
N ALA A 810 16.68 -33.63 -28.93
CA ALA A 810 15.76 -34.38 -29.76
C ALA A 810 16.49 -35.34 -30.69
N GLU A 811 15.83 -36.43 -31.08
CA GLU A 811 16.32 -37.32 -32.14
C GLU A 811 16.16 -36.64 -33.51
N ALA A 812 17.22 -36.58 -34.31
CA ALA A 812 17.23 -35.83 -35.57
C ALA A 812 16.19 -36.33 -36.59
N LYS A 813 15.91 -37.64 -36.62
CA LYS A 813 15.02 -38.26 -37.61
C LYS A 813 13.55 -38.13 -37.27
N THR A 814 13.20 -38.29 -36.00
CA THR A 814 11.79 -38.31 -35.54
C THR A 814 11.36 -36.98 -34.94
N GLY A 815 12.31 -36.14 -34.50
CA GLY A 815 12.03 -34.92 -33.74
C GLY A 815 11.58 -35.18 -32.31
N ASN A 816 11.59 -36.45 -31.85
CA ASN A 816 11.19 -36.81 -30.50
C ASN A 816 12.17 -36.25 -29.48
N ILE A 817 11.65 -35.53 -28.48
CA ILE A 817 12.46 -34.96 -27.39
C ILE A 817 12.86 -36.08 -26.42
N ILE A 818 14.17 -36.21 -26.18
CA ILE A 818 14.83 -37.22 -25.35
C ILE A 818 15.14 -36.65 -23.95
N ARG A 819 15.56 -35.39 -23.90
CA ARG A 819 15.87 -34.63 -22.66
C ARG A 819 15.35 -33.21 -22.78
N PHE A 820 15.00 -32.58 -21.66
CA PHE A 820 14.71 -31.15 -21.64
C PHE A 820 14.99 -30.50 -20.28
N ALA A 821 15.27 -29.20 -20.27
CA ALA A 821 15.27 -28.36 -19.06
C ALA A 821 14.95 -26.89 -19.41
N PRO A 822 14.03 -26.23 -18.68
CA PRO A 822 13.92 -24.77 -18.68
C PRO A 822 14.98 -24.15 -17.77
N HIS A 823 15.64 -23.09 -18.24
CA HIS A 823 16.65 -22.34 -17.48
C HIS A 823 16.27 -20.86 -17.40
N TYR A 824 16.30 -20.30 -16.20
CA TYR A 824 16.11 -18.87 -15.96
C TYR A 824 17.48 -18.19 -15.94
N LEU A 825 17.70 -17.21 -16.80
CA LEU A 825 18.98 -16.52 -16.84
C LEU A 825 19.18 -15.66 -15.60
N GLU A 826 20.20 -15.98 -14.82
CA GLU A 826 20.54 -15.19 -13.65
C GLU A 826 21.38 -13.96 -14.02
N LYS A 827 21.28 -12.92 -13.20
CA LYS A 827 22.04 -11.67 -13.42
C LYS A 827 23.54 -11.92 -13.50
N GLU A 828 24.07 -12.84 -12.69
CA GLU A 828 25.48 -13.20 -12.68
C GLU A 828 25.91 -13.91 -13.98
N GLU A 829 25.05 -14.74 -14.56
CA GLU A 829 25.30 -15.42 -15.85
C GLU A 829 25.34 -14.41 -17.01
N ILE A 830 24.47 -13.40 -16.97
CA ILE A 830 24.48 -12.32 -17.96
C ILE A 830 25.75 -11.47 -17.85
N LEU A 831 26.19 -11.15 -16.63
CA LEU A 831 27.39 -10.36 -16.39
C LEU A 831 28.68 -11.12 -16.73
N THR A 832 28.73 -12.42 -16.45
CA THR A 832 29.87 -13.29 -16.76
C THR A 832 29.88 -13.76 -18.21
N GLY A 833 28.76 -13.61 -18.93
CA GLY A 833 28.60 -14.06 -20.32
C GLY A 833 28.57 -15.58 -20.47
N ARG A 834 28.30 -16.32 -19.38
CA ARG A 834 28.28 -17.78 -19.37
C ARG A 834 27.15 -18.29 -18.48
N CYS A 835 26.34 -19.22 -18.99
CA CYS A 835 25.38 -19.99 -18.20
C CYS A 835 25.73 -21.49 -18.25
N VAL A 836 25.41 -22.21 -17.18
CA VAL A 836 25.62 -23.67 -17.08
C VAL A 836 24.27 -24.31 -16.80
N VAL A 837 23.93 -25.35 -17.57
CA VAL A 837 22.60 -25.98 -17.54
C VAL A 837 22.77 -27.50 -17.49
N ASP A 838 22.18 -28.13 -16.48
CA ASP A 838 22.16 -29.58 -16.32
C ASP A 838 20.82 -30.16 -16.83
N LEU A 839 20.88 -31.08 -17.80
CA LEU A 839 19.76 -31.76 -18.44
C LEU A 839 19.57 -33.17 -17.85
N ASP A 840 18.94 -33.26 -16.68
CA ASP A 840 18.83 -34.54 -15.94
C ASP A 840 17.58 -35.39 -16.24
N PHE A 841 16.65 -34.96 -17.12
CA PHE A 841 15.33 -35.60 -17.24
C PHE A 841 15.14 -36.59 -18.43
N ASP A 842 15.49 -37.87 -18.23
CA ASP A 842 14.72 -39.10 -18.59
C ASP A 842 13.33 -39.05 -19.28
N LEU A 843 13.14 -38.94 -20.61
CA LEU A 843 11.78 -38.99 -21.20
C LEU A 843 11.33 -40.36 -21.73
N ASN A 844 12.24 -41.29 -22.05
CA ASN A 844 11.91 -42.46 -22.89
C ASN A 844 12.20 -43.84 -22.26
N GLN A 845 12.29 -43.98 -20.94
CA GLN A 845 12.24 -45.32 -20.35
C GLN A 845 10.81 -45.86 -20.36
N GLU A 846 10.49 -46.66 -21.37
CA GLU A 846 9.39 -47.63 -21.33
C GLU A 846 9.71 -48.70 -20.28
N THR A 847 9.45 -48.38 -19.01
CA THR A 847 9.28 -49.39 -17.96
C THR A 847 7.82 -49.39 -17.55
N ASP A 848 7.15 -50.50 -17.86
CA ASP A 848 5.80 -50.83 -17.42
C ASP A 848 5.59 -50.38 -15.95
N GLY A 849 4.76 -49.37 -15.77
CA GLY A 849 4.27 -48.94 -14.45
C GLY A 849 4.92 -47.70 -13.80
N LEU A 850 5.92 -47.04 -14.41
CA LEU A 850 6.61 -45.88 -13.81
C LEU A 850 6.59 -44.58 -14.63
N VAL A 851 5.56 -44.37 -15.46
CA VAL A 851 5.31 -43.07 -16.12
C VAL A 851 4.69 -42.04 -15.16
N GLU A 852 4.44 -42.39 -13.89
CA GLU A 852 3.71 -41.55 -12.92
C GLU A 852 4.47 -40.33 -12.37
N HIS A 853 5.75 -40.11 -12.73
CA HIS A 853 6.56 -39.06 -12.11
C HIS A 853 7.28 -38.12 -13.07
N LEU A 854 6.73 -37.87 -14.25
CA LEU A 854 7.19 -36.74 -15.08
C LEU A 854 6.60 -35.42 -14.55
N THR A 855 7.43 -34.60 -13.91
CA THR A 855 7.16 -33.20 -13.59
C THR A 855 6.99 -32.41 -14.89
N LYS A 856 5.76 -32.22 -15.35
CA LYS A 856 5.47 -31.56 -16.65
C LYS A 856 5.30 -30.06 -16.48
N TYR A 857 6.33 -29.31 -16.86
CA TYR A 857 6.28 -27.87 -17.08
C TYR A 857 5.27 -27.55 -18.19
N PHE A 858 4.32 -26.65 -17.92
CA PHE A 858 3.25 -26.30 -18.85
C PHE A 858 3.22 -24.79 -19.10
N LEU A 859 3.91 -24.35 -20.15
CA LEU A 859 3.96 -22.93 -20.50
C LEU A 859 2.73 -22.54 -21.35
N VAL A 860 1.96 -21.55 -20.90
CA VAL A 860 0.85 -20.97 -21.66
C VAL A 860 1.23 -19.58 -22.16
N ARG A 861 0.79 -19.20 -23.38
CA ARG A 861 0.91 -17.84 -23.92
C ARG A 861 -0.47 -17.34 -24.33
N LEU A 862 -0.88 -16.15 -23.89
CA LEU A 862 -2.21 -15.56 -24.15
C LEU A 862 -2.12 -14.45 -25.22
N GLU A 863 -2.46 -14.76 -26.47
CA GLU A 863 -2.44 -13.76 -27.55
C GLU A 863 -3.81 -13.08 -27.70
N SER A 864 -4.03 -11.93 -27.04
CA SER A 864 -5.19 -11.06 -27.35
C SER A 864 -4.90 -9.57 -27.15
N LYS A 865 -5.13 -8.77 -28.20
CA LYS A 865 -4.93 -7.30 -28.21
C LYS A 865 -5.90 -6.52 -27.30
N LYS A 866 -7.11 -7.01 -27.05
CA LYS A 866 -8.09 -6.35 -26.16
C LYS A 866 -7.80 -6.60 -24.66
N HIS A 867 -7.27 -7.78 -24.33
CA HIS A 867 -7.06 -8.20 -22.93
C HIS A 867 -5.73 -7.70 -22.37
N SER A 868 -4.68 -7.66 -23.21
CA SER A 868 -3.43 -6.95 -22.89
C SER A 868 -3.68 -5.45 -22.62
N ALA A 869 -4.64 -4.81 -23.29
CA ALA A 869 -5.04 -3.44 -23.02
C ALA A 869 -5.74 -3.23 -21.66
N LEU A 870 -6.33 -4.29 -21.09
CA LEU A 870 -7.03 -4.26 -19.79
C LEU A 870 -6.05 -4.44 -18.62
N ILE A 871 -4.97 -5.20 -18.83
CA ILE A 871 -3.83 -5.34 -17.91
C ILE A 871 -2.93 -4.10 -17.99
N ALA A 872 -2.68 -3.58 -19.20
CA ALA A 872 -1.85 -2.39 -19.42
C ALA A 872 -2.48 -1.08 -18.88
N THR A 873 -3.81 -0.98 -18.77
CA THR A 873 -4.47 0.22 -18.23
C THR A 873 -4.38 0.33 -16.70
N ASN A 874 -4.17 -0.80 -16.01
CA ASN A 874 -4.22 -0.91 -14.54
C ASN A 874 -2.87 -1.33 -13.92
N GLY A 875 -1.85 -1.64 -14.73
CA GLY A 875 -0.52 -2.01 -14.29
C GLY A 875 -0.41 -3.48 -13.85
N SER A 876 0.71 -4.14 -14.16
CA SER A 876 0.94 -5.56 -13.86
C SER A 876 1.02 -5.88 -12.36
N THR A 877 1.27 -4.88 -11.50
CA THR A 877 1.45 -5.04 -10.05
C THR A 877 0.18 -5.32 -9.25
N GLY A 878 -0.99 -5.38 -9.91
CA GLY A 878 -2.28 -5.65 -9.27
C GLY A 878 -3.01 -6.88 -9.80
N TYR A 879 -2.41 -7.67 -10.70
CA TYR A 879 -3.05 -8.84 -11.27
C TYR A 879 -2.29 -10.10 -10.92
N LYS A 880 -3.04 -11.16 -10.60
CA LYS A 880 -2.50 -12.50 -10.37
C LYS A 880 -3.10 -13.43 -11.40
N ALA A 881 -2.24 -14.02 -12.22
CA ALA A 881 -2.66 -15.08 -13.10
C ALA A 881 -2.58 -16.42 -12.37
N MET A 882 -3.61 -17.24 -12.50
CA MET A 882 -3.73 -18.56 -11.92
C MET A 882 -4.06 -19.56 -13.02
N LEU A 883 -3.40 -20.70 -12.99
CA LEU A 883 -3.71 -21.85 -13.82
C LEU A 883 -4.06 -23.00 -12.89
N ARG A 884 -5.26 -23.55 -13.03
CA ARG A 884 -5.77 -24.66 -12.25
C ARG A 884 -6.11 -25.83 -13.17
N ASN A 885 -5.68 -27.01 -12.80
CA ASN A 885 -6.20 -28.25 -13.35
C ASN A 885 -7.47 -28.62 -12.58
N GLU A 886 -8.62 -28.49 -13.22
CA GLU A 886 -9.92 -28.76 -12.60
C GLU A 886 -10.13 -30.27 -12.36
N THR A 887 -9.38 -31.15 -13.05
CA THR A 887 -9.49 -32.60 -12.88
C THR A 887 -8.81 -33.09 -11.60
N ASN A 888 -7.60 -32.62 -11.29
CA ASN A 888 -6.81 -33.09 -10.15
C ASN A 888 -6.61 -32.01 -9.05
N GLY A 889 -7.14 -30.81 -9.26
CA GLY A 889 -7.12 -29.72 -8.28
C GLY A 889 -5.77 -29.04 -8.10
N LEU A 890 -4.74 -29.37 -8.89
CA LEU A 890 -3.46 -28.69 -8.84
C LEU A 890 -3.58 -27.28 -9.39
N GLU A 891 -2.96 -26.33 -8.70
CA GLU A 891 -2.94 -24.93 -9.11
C GLU A 891 -1.52 -24.37 -9.08
N THR A 892 -1.26 -23.45 -9.99
CA THR A 892 -0.03 -22.66 -10.02
C THR A 892 -0.37 -21.22 -10.35
N THR A 893 0.53 -20.32 -9.98
CA THR A 893 0.40 -18.90 -10.23
C THR A 893 1.38 -18.51 -11.32
N GLY A 894 0.87 -17.91 -12.40
CA GLY A 894 1.69 -17.43 -13.50
C GLY A 894 2.28 -16.06 -13.22
N TYR A 895 3.47 -15.81 -13.75
CA TYR A 895 4.08 -14.48 -13.73
C TYR A 895 3.59 -13.66 -14.92
N ILE A 896 2.98 -12.51 -14.65
CA ILE A 896 2.56 -11.53 -15.66
C ILE A 896 3.76 -10.63 -15.93
N ASN A 897 4.32 -10.69 -17.14
CA ASN A 897 5.51 -9.91 -17.49
C ASN A 897 5.15 -8.41 -17.65
N PRO A 898 5.70 -7.50 -16.82
CA PRO A 898 5.42 -6.06 -16.91
C PRO A 898 5.87 -5.38 -18.21
N GLU A 899 6.86 -5.95 -18.90
CA GLU A 899 7.39 -5.40 -20.16
C GLU A 899 6.67 -5.97 -21.40
N ASN A 900 5.90 -7.05 -21.23
CA ASN A 900 5.11 -7.68 -22.28
C ASN A 900 3.83 -8.30 -21.72
N ASP A 901 2.82 -7.45 -21.48
CA ASP A 901 1.50 -7.81 -20.93
C ASP A 901 0.69 -8.80 -21.80
N ALA A 902 1.21 -9.19 -22.98
CA ALA A 902 0.64 -10.20 -23.85
C ALA A 902 1.22 -11.62 -23.61
N GLN A 903 2.04 -11.79 -22.57
CA GLN A 903 2.62 -13.09 -22.22
C GLN A 903 2.56 -13.34 -20.71
N ILE A 904 1.89 -14.44 -20.33
CA ILE A 904 1.77 -14.88 -18.94
C ILE A 904 2.22 -16.32 -18.88
N ASN A 905 3.35 -16.57 -18.23
CA ASN A 905 3.98 -17.88 -18.19
C ASN A 905 3.58 -18.61 -16.89
N PHE A 906 3.29 -19.91 -16.99
CA PHE A 906 2.91 -20.76 -15.86
C PHE A 906 3.81 -21.99 -15.80
N VAL A 907 3.96 -22.58 -14.61
CA VAL A 907 4.61 -23.88 -14.41
C VAL A 907 3.78 -24.66 -13.39
N LEU A 908 3.11 -25.73 -13.83
CA LEU A 908 2.43 -26.66 -12.93
C LEU A 908 3.42 -27.72 -12.44
N ASN A 909 3.62 -27.81 -11.13
CA ASN A 909 4.53 -28.78 -10.50
C ASN A 909 3.78 -29.64 -9.47
N ALA A 910 4.01 -30.95 -9.48
CA ALA A 910 3.44 -31.91 -8.52
C ALA A 910 4.45 -32.41 -7.47
N SER A 911 5.70 -31.91 -7.47
CA SER A 911 6.76 -32.34 -6.55
C SER A 911 6.36 -32.09 -5.10
N GLY A 912 6.11 -33.17 -4.34
CA GLY A 912 5.70 -33.12 -2.93
C GLY A 912 4.33 -33.73 -2.64
N LYS A 913 3.53 -34.09 -3.66
CA LYS A 913 2.30 -34.88 -3.50
C LYS A 913 2.49 -36.21 -4.23
N SER A 914 2.33 -37.32 -3.51
CA SER A 914 2.51 -38.70 -3.98
C SER A 914 1.79 -39.00 -5.31
N SER A 915 2.46 -39.74 -6.20
CA SER A 915 1.98 -40.50 -7.39
C SER A 915 1.05 -39.86 -8.42
N MET A 916 0.66 -38.59 -8.30
CA MET A 916 -0.23 -37.95 -9.28
C MET A 916 0.52 -37.12 -10.33
N ALA A 917 0.26 -37.41 -11.61
CA ALA A 917 0.70 -36.57 -12.73
C ALA A 917 0.03 -35.18 -12.69
N ALA A 918 0.81 -34.12 -12.97
CA ALA A 918 0.33 -32.75 -12.89
C ALA A 918 -0.79 -32.43 -13.93
N VAL A 919 -0.69 -33.04 -15.12
CA VAL A 919 -1.63 -32.88 -16.24
C VAL A 919 -1.66 -34.16 -17.08
N ASN A 920 -2.86 -34.66 -17.39
CA ASN A 920 -3.13 -35.83 -18.23
C ASN A 920 -3.91 -35.48 -19.50
N PRO A 921 -3.81 -36.30 -20.58
CA PRO A 921 -4.68 -36.13 -21.75
C PRO A 921 -6.15 -36.24 -21.36
N GLY A 922 -6.96 -35.26 -21.74
CA GLY A 922 -8.36 -35.12 -21.35
C GLY A 922 -8.59 -34.19 -20.16
N ASP A 923 -7.55 -33.78 -19.44
CA ASP A 923 -7.70 -32.86 -18.32
C ASP A 923 -8.21 -31.49 -18.77
N ARG A 924 -9.06 -30.88 -17.92
CA ARG A 924 -9.57 -29.54 -18.14
C ARG A 924 -8.76 -28.55 -17.31
N LEU A 925 -8.01 -27.69 -18.01
CA LEU A 925 -7.28 -26.60 -17.40
C LEU A 925 -8.10 -25.31 -17.46
N ASN A 926 -8.13 -24.58 -16.35
CA ASN A 926 -8.74 -23.26 -16.22
C ASN A 926 -7.65 -22.23 -15.96
N ILE A 927 -7.57 -21.19 -16.79
CA ILE A 927 -6.76 -19.99 -16.53
C ILE A 927 -7.68 -18.92 -16.00
N LYS A 928 -7.29 -18.28 -14.90
CA LYS A 928 -7.94 -17.10 -14.32
C LYS A 928 -6.93 -15.98 -14.15
N ILE A 929 -7.26 -14.77 -14.59
CA ILE A 929 -6.54 -13.57 -14.20
C ILE A 929 -7.45 -12.84 -13.23
N VAL A 930 -7.00 -12.74 -11.99
CA VAL A 930 -7.73 -12.04 -10.94
C VAL A 930 -7.03 -10.72 -10.64
N ASP A 931 -7.80 -9.69 -10.35
CA ASP A 931 -7.25 -8.42 -9.90
C ASP A 931 -6.89 -8.46 -8.40
N ALA A 932 -6.41 -7.33 -7.87
CA ALA A 932 -5.98 -7.22 -6.47
C ALA A 932 -7.13 -7.45 -5.46
N LYS A 933 -8.39 -7.40 -5.91
CA LYS A 933 -9.60 -7.68 -5.11
C LYS A 933 -10.07 -9.12 -5.26
N LYS A 934 -9.33 -9.95 -6.00
CA LYS A 934 -9.65 -11.34 -6.38
C LYS A 934 -10.85 -11.46 -7.33
N ASP A 935 -11.29 -10.36 -7.92
CA ASP A 935 -12.33 -10.41 -8.94
C ASP A 935 -11.74 -10.99 -10.23
N VAL A 936 -12.47 -11.92 -10.85
CA VAL A 936 -12.02 -12.61 -12.07
C VAL A 936 -12.14 -11.65 -13.24
N ALA A 937 -11.03 -11.00 -13.59
CA ALA A 937 -10.93 -10.12 -14.76
C ALA A 937 -10.95 -10.91 -16.08
N PHE A 938 -10.45 -12.14 -16.07
CA PHE A 938 -10.47 -13.05 -17.22
C PHE A 938 -10.50 -14.50 -16.74
N ALA A 939 -11.28 -15.35 -17.41
CA ALA A 939 -11.19 -16.79 -17.25
C ALA A 939 -11.38 -17.51 -18.59
N THR A 940 -10.60 -18.56 -18.82
CA THR A 940 -10.79 -19.43 -19.98
C THR A 940 -10.47 -20.87 -19.62
N ASP A 941 -11.23 -21.80 -20.21
CA ASP A 941 -11.03 -23.23 -20.04
C ASP A 941 -10.56 -23.84 -21.35
N PHE A 942 -9.70 -24.84 -21.25
CA PHE A 942 -9.34 -25.67 -22.39
C PHE A 942 -9.05 -27.10 -21.95
N THR A 943 -9.36 -28.04 -22.83
CA THR A 943 -9.04 -29.45 -22.65
C THR A 943 -7.65 -29.74 -23.21
N ILE A 944 -6.91 -30.56 -22.48
CA ILE A 944 -5.58 -31.02 -22.86
C ILE A 944 -5.71 -32.19 -23.83
N ALA A 945 -5.24 -32.01 -25.06
CA ALA A 945 -5.14 -33.11 -26.02
C ALA A 945 -3.91 -33.99 -25.72
N LYS A 946 -3.91 -35.22 -26.24
CA LYS A 946 -2.76 -36.13 -26.11
C LYS A 946 -1.45 -35.52 -26.63
N ALA A 947 -1.52 -34.70 -27.70
CA ALA A 947 -0.37 -33.99 -28.25
C ALA A 947 0.12 -32.82 -27.36
N ASP A 948 -0.76 -32.21 -26.56
CA ASP A 948 -0.38 -31.09 -25.67
C ASP A 948 0.42 -31.57 -24.46
N VAL A 949 0.15 -32.80 -24.00
CA VAL A 949 0.92 -33.45 -22.93
C VAL A 949 2.32 -33.83 -23.38
N LEU A 950 2.51 -34.02 -24.69
CA LEU A 950 3.79 -34.33 -25.31
C LEU A 950 4.58 -33.06 -25.69
N ASN A 951 3.89 -31.92 -25.88
CA ASN A 951 4.50 -30.64 -26.23
C ASN A 951 4.57 -29.71 -25.01
N PHE A 952 5.78 -29.52 -24.44
CA PHE A 952 6.05 -28.74 -23.22
C PHE A 952 5.66 -27.23 -23.24
N CYS A 953 5.10 -26.73 -24.35
CA CYS A 953 4.63 -25.35 -24.49
C CYS A 953 3.37 -25.34 -25.37
N LYS A 954 2.24 -24.84 -24.83
CA LYS A 954 1.00 -24.63 -25.60
C LYS A 954 0.69 -23.14 -25.66
N THR A 955 0.66 -22.57 -26.86
CA THR A 955 0.12 -21.20 -27.04
C THR A 955 -1.40 -21.28 -27.05
N VAL A 956 -2.06 -20.57 -26.14
CA VAL A 956 -3.52 -20.54 -26.03
C VAL A 956 -4.00 -19.20 -26.60
N VAL A 957 -4.54 -19.26 -27.82
CA VAL A 957 -5.19 -18.10 -28.44
C VAL A 957 -6.65 -18.10 -28.02
N ALA A 958 -7.06 -17.10 -27.24
CA ALA A 958 -8.44 -16.99 -26.79
C ALA A 958 -9.37 -16.68 -27.98
N GLN A 959 -10.27 -17.60 -28.33
CA GLN A 959 -11.33 -17.32 -29.31
C GLN A 959 -12.49 -16.58 -28.65
N GLU A 960 -12.94 -15.47 -29.25
CA GLU A 960 -14.12 -14.72 -28.81
C GLU A 960 -15.38 -15.57 -29.02
N ASN A 961 -15.82 -16.31 -28.00
CA ASN A 961 -17.08 -17.05 -28.07
C ASN A 961 -18.25 -16.19 -27.61
N GLY A 962 -19.03 -15.72 -28.58
CA GLY A 962 -20.29 -15.03 -28.36
C GLY A 962 -21.19 -15.03 -29.60
N LYS A 963 -21.58 -16.23 -30.08
CA LYS A 963 -22.73 -16.51 -30.97
C LYS A 963 -22.99 -15.51 -32.11
N THR A 964 -22.59 -15.90 -33.33
CA THR A 964 -23.52 -15.90 -34.47
C THR A 964 -23.40 -17.25 -35.18
N LYS A 965 -24.53 -17.97 -35.22
CA LYS A 965 -24.79 -18.94 -36.29
C LYS A 965 -24.79 -18.17 -37.61
N GLU A 966 -24.02 -18.66 -38.59
CA GLU A 966 -24.40 -18.93 -39.99
C GLU A 966 -23.18 -18.80 -40.92
N ALA A 967 -22.97 -19.90 -41.68
CA ALA A 967 -22.27 -20.09 -42.98
C ALA A 967 -21.02 -19.24 -43.29
N SER A 968 -19.88 -19.80 -43.71
CA SER A 968 -19.63 -20.98 -44.55
C SER A 968 -18.21 -21.50 -44.33
#